data_AF-C1EJH2-F1
#
_entry.id   AF-C1EJH2-F1
#
_cell.length_a   1.000
_cell.length_b   1.000
_cell.length_c   1.000
_cell.angle_alpha   90.00
_cell.angle_beta   90.00
_cell.angle_gamma   90.00
#
_symmetry.space_group_name_H-M   'P 1'
#
loop_
_entity.id
_entity.type
_entity.pdbx_description
1 polymer ?
#
loop_
_entity_poly.entity_id
_entity_poly.type
_entity_poly.pdbx_seq_one_letter_code
_entity_poly.pdbx_strand_id
1 'polypeptide(L)'
;MGTRGVGVATRHGSRRDMLATEPPVVSLAALREGDIATLATLRGALRDGPGYFTLDAEVAIPSSLVVECYDRARDFFALPLDVKTCYVHTQYERETGGYVPLLEEYAYQPNTAAIVESFDTVRDLPSHEIPQGATGVGPVDWPAEAPGLRTALTEFYARCDEIAADLFRAIASVCCMEEVESARVVECGVRTEAAESVGAKGRVDDERADDAAGEELARFFLRSFGPTSHCSMRAMRYPGTDSDEFKAHAGELRDVSFRAGKRGRTPPPPRRSKGGNGLSVEAVGISEHTDFEAFTILHQTAPGLELKDLAGNWRVADVYRDQSKFTIIIADMMERWTNGWLRATPHRVGLAAHERLSLVRFNGLDPDASVAPLLRFTGAGASGSSSDTVSTESRGGWVKGAKYKPVTQGEHMAESVTRAAANLEQMLDRYPKTALTPIPRRFAQVLLVNCEDEEIALVKHADGEFEGLYTGLITEVCGDETPRQAALRGGLCPLRELLGIPTGTADNSMHLAERAKLRFTGWKDVPVIEHEFTVSASSTSMDTAIKTFSSARQTQSNLPEMEIFRWNEIPYDAMPADDRHWYPEVLDIVREAKQEANATTNGKNGGRWRGNWSSGCLSLMTKEAWLDTKPRQFGPMDS
;
A
#
# COMPACT_ATOMS: atom_id res chain seq x y z
N MET A 1 16.78 -61.96 4.08
CA MET A 1 18.19 -61.71 4.44
C MET A 1 18.87 -61.05 3.27
N GLY A 2 19.53 -59.91 3.48
CA GLY A 2 20.37 -59.24 2.47
C GLY A 2 20.03 -57.76 2.26
N THR A 3 20.33 -56.93 3.26
CA THR A 3 20.44 -55.47 3.15
C THR A 3 21.54 -55.10 2.15
N ARG A 4 21.25 -54.25 1.15
CA ARG A 4 22.28 -53.61 0.31
C ARG A 4 22.45 -52.17 0.76
N GLY A 5 23.66 -51.88 1.22
CA GLY A 5 24.05 -50.60 1.79
C GLY A 5 23.99 -49.45 0.79
N VAL A 6 23.62 -48.30 1.33
CA VAL A 6 23.73 -46.99 0.69
C VAL A 6 25.21 -46.62 0.69
N GLY A 7 25.82 -46.60 -0.49
CA GLY A 7 27.15 -46.05 -0.68
C GLY A 7 27.10 -44.53 -0.63
N VAL A 8 27.76 -43.94 0.37
CA VAL A 8 27.99 -42.50 0.47
C VAL A 8 28.96 -42.09 -0.65
N ALA A 9 28.46 -41.33 -1.62
CA ALA A 9 29.31 -40.71 -2.63
C ALA A 9 29.91 -39.42 -2.06
N THR A 10 31.18 -39.47 -1.70
CA THR A 10 32.01 -38.29 -1.46
C THR A 10 32.23 -37.56 -2.78
N ARG A 11 31.56 -36.42 -2.99
CA ARG A 11 31.90 -35.48 -4.05
C ARG A 11 31.90 -34.06 -3.49
N HIS A 12 33.08 -33.45 -3.47
CA HIS A 12 33.23 -32.01 -3.46
C HIS A 12 32.48 -31.43 -4.68
N GLY A 13 31.25 -30.98 -4.46
CA GLY A 13 30.49 -30.22 -5.46
C GLY A 13 31.20 -28.91 -5.74
N SER A 14 31.23 -28.49 -7.01
CA SER A 14 31.78 -27.18 -7.36
C SER A 14 30.90 -26.09 -6.75
N ARG A 15 31.42 -24.86 -6.56
CA ARG A 15 30.63 -23.69 -6.09
C ARG A 15 29.33 -23.47 -6.89
N ARG A 16 29.23 -23.99 -8.13
CA ARG A 16 28.01 -23.99 -8.95
C ARG A 16 26.95 -24.99 -8.51
N ASP A 17 27.33 -26.13 -7.92
CA ASP A 17 26.39 -27.16 -7.45
C ASP A 17 25.74 -26.76 -6.12
N MET A 18 26.42 -25.97 -5.29
CA MET A 18 25.87 -25.40 -4.04
C MET A 18 24.80 -24.31 -4.29
N LEU A 19 24.92 -23.55 -5.38
CA LEU A 19 23.96 -22.49 -5.75
C LEU A 19 22.69 -23.04 -6.44
N ALA A 20 22.62 -24.36 -6.66
CA ALA A 20 21.52 -25.00 -7.37
C ALA A 20 20.39 -25.52 -6.44
N THR A 21 20.46 -25.25 -5.14
CA THR A 21 19.52 -25.77 -4.13
C THR A 21 18.12 -25.19 -4.29
N GLU A 22 17.10 -26.02 -4.10
CA GLU A 22 15.71 -25.57 -3.96
C GLU A 22 15.57 -24.61 -2.76
N PRO A 23 14.66 -23.61 -2.84
CA PRO A 23 14.41 -22.71 -1.71
C PRO A 23 13.89 -23.51 -0.51
N PRO A 24 14.52 -23.37 0.68
CA PRO A 24 14.06 -24.10 1.85
C PRO A 24 12.74 -23.53 2.36
N VAL A 25 11.99 -24.37 3.07
CA VAL A 25 10.87 -23.95 3.91
C VAL A 25 11.40 -23.68 5.32
N VAL A 26 11.24 -22.45 5.80
CA VAL A 26 11.69 -21.96 7.10
C VAL A 26 10.46 -21.80 7.99
N SER A 27 10.48 -22.33 9.20
CA SER A 27 9.37 -22.23 10.15
C SER A 27 9.42 -20.92 10.92
N LEU A 28 8.35 -20.12 10.87
CA LEU A 28 8.23 -18.89 11.68
C LEU A 28 8.26 -19.20 13.19
N ALA A 29 7.66 -20.32 13.61
CA ALA A 29 7.67 -20.75 15.00
C ALA A 29 9.10 -20.98 15.50
N ALA A 30 9.90 -21.71 14.73
CA ALA A 30 11.30 -21.97 15.05
C ALA A 30 12.16 -20.69 15.03
N LEU A 31 11.87 -19.74 14.12
CA LEU A 31 12.52 -18.42 14.13
C LEU A 31 12.22 -17.64 15.42
N ARG A 32 10.98 -17.65 15.89
CA ARG A 32 10.58 -17.00 17.16
C ARG A 32 11.23 -17.63 18.37
N GLU A 33 11.51 -18.93 18.31
CA GLU A 33 12.24 -19.67 19.34
C GLU A 33 13.76 -19.44 19.28
N GLY A 34 14.27 -18.76 18.24
CA GLY A 34 15.71 -18.57 18.03
C GLY A 34 16.44 -19.86 17.66
N ASP A 35 15.76 -20.82 17.01
CA ASP A 35 16.36 -22.10 16.65
C ASP A 35 17.56 -21.92 15.71
N ILE A 36 18.74 -22.32 16.20
CA ILE A 36 20.03 -22.11 15.54
C ILE A 36 20.08 -22.82 14.18
N ALA A 37 19.49 -24.02 14.07
CA ALA A 37 19.48 -24.77 12.82
C ALA A 37 18.61 -24.08 11.75
N THR A 38 17.48 -23.51 12.17
CA THR A 38 16.60 -22.71 11.31
C THR A 38 17.28 -21.42 10.88
N LEU A 39 17.96 -20.70 11.78
CA LEU A 39 18.76 -19.51 11.44
C LEU A 39 19.91 -19.85 10.48
N ALA A 40 20.61 -20.96 10.68
CA ALA A 40 21.66 -21.42 9.76
C ALA A 40 21.09 -21.76 8.37
N THR A 41 19.91 -22.39 8.31
CA THR A 41 19.20 -22.67 7.06
C THR A 41 18.80 -21.38 6.34
N LEU A 42 18.25 -20.40 7.07
CA LEU A 42 17.90 -19.08 6.56
C LEU A 42 19.14 -18.36 6.02
N ARG A 43 20.24 -18.34 6.78
CA ARG A 43 21.52 -17.75 6.34
C ARG A 43 22.00 -18.40 5.05
N GLY A 44 22.01 -19.72 5.00
CA GLY A 44 22.40 -20.48 3.80
C GLY A 44 21.53 -20.12 2.59
N ALA A 45 20.21 -20.02 2.77
CA ALA A 45 19.29 -19.65 1.69
C ALA A 45 19.56 -18.25 1.13
N LEU A 46 19.73 -17.27 2.02
CA LEU A 46 19.88 -15.87 1.65
C LEU A 46 21.26 -15.53 1.10
N ARG A 47 22.32 -16.17 1.61
CA ARG A 47 23.70 -15.83 1.29
C ARG A 47 24.32 -16.72 0.22
N ASP A 48 24.09 -18.03 0.34
CA ASP A 48 24.85 -19.06 -0.38
C ASP A 48 23.98 -19.89 -1.35
N GLY A 49 22.66 -19.84 -1.16
CA GLY A 49 21.66 -20.62 -1.89
C GLY A 49 20.87 -19.80 -2.90
N PRO A 50 19.52 -19.88 -2.91
CA PRO A 50 18.72 -19.24 -3.95
C PRO A 50 18.54 -17.71 -3.80
N GLY A 51 18.80 -17.12 -2.63
CA GLY A 51 18.62 -15.69 -2.35
C GLY A 51 17.23 -15.31 -1.83
N TYR A 52 16.33 -16.28 -1.75
CA TYR A 52 14.96 -16.18 -1.25
C TYR A 52 14.59 -17.51 -0.57
N PHE A 53 13.48 -17.55 0.16
CA PHE A 53 13.02 -18.76 0.85
C PHE A 53 11.50 -18.79 0.98
N THR A 54 10.96 -19.96 1.35
CA THR A 54 9.54 -20.08 1.73
C THR A 54 9.43 -19.99 3.25
N LEU A 55 8.53 -19.17 3.78
CA LEU A 55 8.20 -19.10 5.19
C LEU A 55 6.91 -19.86 5.46
N ASP A 56 6.93 -20.84 6.36
CA ASP A 56 5.74 -21.42 6.97
C ASP A 56 5.30 -20.53 8.13
N ALA A 57 4.15 -19.87 7.95
CA ALA A 57 3.64 -18.83 8.84
C ALA A 57 2.31 -19.21 9.52
N GLU A 58 1.95 -20.50 9.55
CA GLU A 58 0.67 -20.97 10.10
C GLU A 58 0.42 -20.51 11.55
N VAL A 59 1.48 -20.33 12.33
CA VAL A 59 1.41 -19.84 13.73
C VAL A 59 1.02 -18.36 13.87
N ALA A 60 1.06 -17.58 12.78
CA ALA A 60 0.73 -16.15 12.80
C ALA A 60 -0.41 -15.81 11.82
N ILE A 61 -0.41 -16.41 10.63
CA ILE A 61 -1.47 -16.30 9.63
C ILE A 61 -2.09 -17.68 9.48
N PRO A 62 -3.33 -17.93 9.93
CA PRO A 62 -3.98 -19.20 9.69
C PRO A 62 -4.31 -19.33 8.19
N SER A 63 -4.23 -20.55 7.66
CA SER A 63 -4.59 -20.85 6.26
C SER A 63 -6.00 -20.36 5.89
N SER A 64 -6.94 -20.36 6.83
CA SER A 64 -8.30 -19.84 6.63
C SER A 64 -8.35 -18.35 6.29
N LEU A 65 -7.45 -17.54 6.86
CA LEU A 65 -7.37 -16.10 6.57
C LEU A 65 -6.84 -15.87 5.16
N VAL A 66 -5.88 -16.68 4.69
CA VAL A 66 -5.38 -16.62 3.30
C VAL A 66 -6.52 -16.89 2.31
N VAL A 67 -7.30 -17.93 2.57
CA VAL A 67 -8.48 -18.28 1.75
C VAL A 67 -9.50 -17.14 1.77
N GLU A 68 -9.83 -16.61 2.95
CA GLU A 68 -10.77 -15.51 3.10
C GLU A 68 -10.33 -14.26 2.32
N CYS A 69 -9.06 -13.85 2.42
CA CYS A 69 -8.51 -12.74 1.65
C CYS A 69 -8.69 -12.93 0.14
N TYR A 70 -8.44 -14.13 -0.39
CA TYR A 70 -8.66 -14.39 -1.81
C TYR A 70 -10.12 -14.41 -2.21
N ASP A 71 -11.00 -14.96 -1.37
CA ASP A 71 -12.43 -14.97 -1.66
C ASP A 71 -12.99 -13.55 -1.68
N ARG A 72 -12.63 -12.70 -0.70
CA ARG A 72 -13.02 -11.29 -0.71
C ARG A 72 -12.42 -10.51 -1.88
N ALA A 73 -11.17 -10.78 -2.26
CA ALA A 73 -10.55 -10.15 -3.42
C ALA A 73 -11.24 -10.56 -4.72
N ARG A 74 -11.64 -11.84 -4.86
CA ARG A 74 -12.43 -12.31 -6.02
C ARG A 74 -13.80 -11.64 -6.09
N ASP A 75 -14.49 -11.51 -4.95
CA ASP A 75 -15.77 -10.81 -4.87
C ASP A 75 -15.62 -9.38 -5.43
N PHE A 76 -14.55 -8.67 -5.05
CA PHE A 76 -14.24 -7.33 -5.58
C PHE A 76 -13.91 -7.35 -7.08
N PHE A 77 -13.00 -8.21 -7.54
CA PHE A 77 -12.58 -8.20 -8.95
C PHE A 77 -13.69 -8.65 -9.92
N ALA A 78 -14.67 -9.40 -9.43
CA ALA A 78 -15.87 -9.79 -10.18
C ALA A 78 -16.90 -8.65 -10.33
N LEU A 79 -16.75 -7.53 -9.62
CA LEU A 79 -17.61 -6.37 -9.79
C LEU A 79 -17.50 -5.78 -11.21
N PRO A 80 -18.57 -5.17 -11.72
CA PRO A 80 -18.53 -4.41 -12.98
C PRO A 80 -17.42 -3.36 -12.98
N LEU A 81 -16.83 -3.10 -14.15
CA LEU A 81 -15.70 -2.18 -14.27
C LEU A 81 -16.08 -0.78 -13.77
N ASP A 82 -17.21 -0.22 -14.19
CA ASP A 82 -17.71 1.07 -13.72
C ASP A 82 -17.77 1.18 -12.19
N VAL A 83 -18.20 0.11 -11.50
CA VAL A 83 -18.16 0.02 -10.02
C VAL A 83 -16.73 0.05 -9.48
N LYS A 84 -15.85 -0.83 -9.96
CA LYS A 84 -14.44 -0.88 -9.51
C LYS A 84 -13.74 0.45 -9.70
N THR A 85 -14.08 1.17 -10.77
CA THR A 85 -13.41 2.41 -11.15
C THR A 85 -13.72 3.59 -10.24
N CYS A 86 -14.81 3.51 -9.47
CA CYS A 86 -15.08 4.43 -8.37
C CYS A 86 -14.04 4.34 -7.23
N TYR A 87 -13.17 3.34 -7.23
CA TYR A 87 -12.14 3.12 -6.22
C TYR A 87 -10.72 3.39 -6.74
N VAL A 88 -10.57 3.90 -7.98
CA VAL A 88 -9.24 4.19 -8.54
C VAL A 88 -8.52 5.21 -7.68
N HIS A 89 -7.37 4.86 -7.13
CA HIS A 89 -6.53 5.81 -6.40
C HIS A 89 -5.52 6.46 -7.34
N THR A 90 -5.16 7.72 -7.05
CA THR A 90 -4.05 8.36 -7.75
C THR A 90 -2.77 7.82 -7.14
N GLN A 91 -2.12 6.88 -7.84
CA GLN A 91 -0.83 6.28 -7.44
C GLN A 91 0.30 7.30 -7.22
N TYR A 92 0.07 8.59 -7.51
CA TYR A 92 1.05 9.67 -7.52
C TYR A 92 0.96 10.63 -6.33
N GLU A 93 -0.12 10.58 -5.53
CA GLU A 93 -0.41 11.62 -4.54
C GLU A 93 -0.71 11.01 -3.17
N ARG A 94 0.31 11.05 -2.29
CA ARG A 94 0.21 10.64 -0.88
C ARG A 94 -0.47 9.28 -0.69
N GLU A 95 0.13 8.25 -1.29
CA GLU A 95 -0.27 6.83 -1.25
C GLU A 95 -1.51 6.54 -0.38
N THR A 96 -2.69 6.68 -0.99
CA THR A 96 -3.94 6.17 -0.43
C THR A 96 -4.21 4.82 -1.08
N GLY A 97 -4.82 3.88 -0.35
CA GLY A 97 -5.16 2.58 -0.93
C GLY A 97 -6.40 2.66 -1.83
N GLY A 98 -6.47 1.81 -2.85
CA GLY A 98 -7.60 1.70 -3.76
C GLY A 98 -7.32 0.78 -4.95
N TYR A 99 -8.16 0.87 -5.98
CA TYR A 99 -8.10 0.05 -7.18
C TYR A 99 -7.07 0.56 -8.19
N VAL A 100 -6.36 -0.37 -8.83
CA VAL A 100 -5.49 -0.15 -9.99
C VAL A 100 -6.04 -0.95 -11.18
N PRO A 101 -6.51 -0.30 -12.25
CA PRO A 101 -7.02 -0.98 -13.43
C PRO A 101 -5.96 -1.75 -14.21
N LEU A 102 -6.41 -2.67 -15.06
CA LEU A 102 -5.53 -3.35 -16.03
C LEU A 102 -4.72 -2.34 -16.85
N LEU A 103 -3.45 -2.67 -17.11
CA LEU A 103 -2.49 -1.84 -17.87
C LEU A 103 -2.11 -0.50 -17.20
N GLU A 104 -2.51 -0.27 -15.95
CA GLU A 104 -2.16 0.95 -15.18
C GLU A 104 -1.20 0.66 -14.02
N GLU A 105 -0.76 -0.60 -13.89
CA GLU A 105 0.37 -0.96 -13.06
C GLU A 105 1.69 -0.43 -13.67
N TYR A 106 2.64 -0.07 -12.81
CA TYR A 106 3.92 0.47 -13.23
C TYR A 106 4.66 -0.42 -14.24
N ALA A 107 5.26 0.22 -15.25
CA ALA A 107 6.12 -0.44 -16.21
C ALA A 107 7.57 -0.43 -15.71
N TYR A 108 7.99 -1.48 -15.01
CA TYR A 108 9.35 -1.58 -14.48
C TYR A 108 10.42 -1.70 -15.58
N GLN A 109 10.05 -2.16 -16.78
CA GLN A 109 10.90 -2.17 -17.96
C GLN A 109 10.29 -1.36 -19.12
N PRO A 110 11.13 -0.64 -19.90
CA PRO A 110 10.67 0.05 -21.09
C PRO A 110 10.01 -0.90 -22.10
N ASN A 111 8.95 -0.43 -22.76
CA ASN A 111 8.19 -1.19 -23.78
C ASN A 111 7.54 -2.48 -23.26
N THR A 112 7.19 -2.53 -21.98
CA THR A 112 6.37 -3.61 -21.40
C THR A 112 5.04 -3.06 -20.91
N ALA A 113 4.00 -3.89 -20.93
CA ALA A 113 2.69 -3.59 -20.38
C ALA A 113 2.27 -4.72 -19.43
N ALA A 114 2.04 -4.37 -18.17
CA ALA A 114 1.60 -5.32 -17.15
C ALA A 114 0.09 -5.59 -17.29
N ILE A 115 -0.26 -6.85 -17.47
CA ILE A 115 -1.65 -7.33 -17.53
C ILE A 115 -2.04 -7.83 -16.15
N VAL A 116 -2.31 -6.89 -15.27
CA VAL A 116 -2.69 -7.11 -13.88
C VAL A 116 -3.57 -5.96 -13.41
N GLU A 117 -4.58 -6.27 -12.63
CA GLU A 117 -5.33 -5.30 -11.83
C GLU A 117 -5.07 -5.58 -10.34
N SER A 118 -5.17 -4.57 -9.49
CA SER A 118 -4.96 -4.75 -8.06
C SER A 118 -5.86 -3.90 -7.21
N PHE A 119 -6.04 -4.33 -5.97
CA PHE A 119 -6.53 -3.50 -4.88
C PHE A 119 -5.36 -3.30 -3.92
N ASP A 120 -4.86 -2.07 -3.90
CA ASP A 120 -3.69 -1.64 -3.14
C ASP A 120 -4.15 -1.11 -1.79
N THR A 121 -3.45 -1.49 -0.74
CA THR A 121 -3.69 -1.02 0.62
C THR A 121 -2.39 -0.53 1.19
N VAL A 122 -2.42 0.65 1.79
CA VAL A 122 -1.37 1.13 2.70
C VAL A 122 -1.82 0.89 4.14
N ARG A 123 -1.08 1.41 5.12
CA ARG A 123 -1.59 1.48 6.48
C ARG A 123 -2.83 2.38 6.53
N ASP A 124 -3.99 1.76 6.75
CA ASP A 124 -5.31 2.39 6.84
C ASP A 124 -5.39 3.25 8.12
N LEU A 125 -5.09 4.54 7.99
CA LEU A 125 -5.19 5.52 9.08
C LEU A 125 -6.26 6.56 8.73
N PRO A 126 -7.16 6.92 9.66
CA PRO A 126 -8.12 7.97 9.41
C PRO A 126 -7.38 9.32 9.23
N SER A 127 -7.91 10.19 8.38
CA SER A 127 -7.24 11.43 7.95
C SER A 127 -6.75 12.34 9.10
N HIS A 128 -7.39 12.28 10.26
CA HIS A 128 -7.03 13.08 11.44
C HIS A 128 -5.90 12.47 12.30
N GLU A 129 -5.56 11.19 12.08
CA GLU A 129 -4.45 10.50 12.75
C GLU A 129 -3.18 10.48 11.89
N ILE A 130 -3.27 10.86 10.60
CA ILE A 130 -2.12 10.94 9.71
C ILE A 130 -1.15 12.02 10.23
N PRO A 131 0.11 11.67 10.56
CA PRO A 131 1.09 12.66 10.97
C PRO A 131 1.38 13.67 9.86
N GLN A 132 1.66 14.92 10.23
CA GLN A 132 1.96 15.97 9.27
C GLN A 132 3.18 15.60 8.42
N GLY A 133 3.01 15.60 7.09
CA GLY A 133 4.08 15.29 6.14
C GLY A 133 4.33 13.79 5.94
N ALA A 134 3.58 12.90 6.62
CA ALA A 134 3.64 11.47 6.35
C ALA A 134 3.12 11.17 4.93
N THR A 135 3.79 10.24 4.26
CA THR A 135 3.36 9.61 3.01
C THR A 135 3.31 8.09 3.25
N GLY A 136 2.82 7.30 2.30
CA GLY A 136 2.76 5.84 2.47
C GLY A 136 1.76 5.33 3.52
N VAL A 137 0.92 6.21 4.07
CA VAL A 137 -0.13 5.92 5.05
C VAL A 137 -1.32 6.83 4.79
N GLY A 138 -2.53 6.34 5.04
CA GLY A 138 -3.73 7.14 4.85
C GLY A 138 -4.99 6.28 4.78
N PRO A 139 -6.17 6.91 4.65
CA PRO A 139 -7.42 6.19 4.54
C PRO A 139 -7.40 5.37 3.25
N VAL A 140 -7.73 4.10 3.37
CA VAL A 140 -7.97 3.23 2.21
C VAL A 140 -9.44 3.37 1.79
N ASP A 141 -9.68 3.55 0.50
CA ASP A 141 -11.03 3.64 -0.06
C ASP A 141 -11.63 2.24 -0.24
N TRP A 142 -12.34 1.76 0.76
CA TRP A 142 -12.83 0.38 0.80
C TRP A 142 -14.15 0.20 0.03
N PRO A 143 -14.29 -0.86 -0.80
CA PRO A 143 -15.50 -1.11 -1.57
C PRO A 143 -16.69 -1.56 -0.73
N ALA A 144 -17.82 -0.85 -0.87
CA ALA A 144 -19.05 -1.14 -0.15
C ALA A 144 -19.74 -2.40 -0.70
N GLU A 145 -19.55 -2.67 -1.99
CA GLU A 145 -20.12 -3.79 -2.76
C GLU A 145 -19.34 -5.09 -2.54
N ALA A 146 -18.14 -5.02 -1.97
CA ALA A 146 -17.35 -6.18 -1.55
C ALA A 146 -17.19 -6.21 -0.02
N PRO A 147 -18.29 -6.42 0.72
CA PRO A 147 -18.26 -6.44 2.17
C PRO A 147 -17.30 -7.51 2.69
N GLY A 148 -16.50 -7.15 3.70
CA GLY A 148 -15.51 -8.02 4.31
C GLY A 148 -14.11 -7.94 3.67
N LEU A 149 -13.94 -7.31 2.50
CA LEU A 149 -12.60 -7.06 1.94
C LEU A 149 -11.73 -6.27 2.91
N ARG A 150 -12.27 -5.19 3.47
CA ARG A 150 -11.63 -4.39 4.53
C ARG A 150 -11.17 -5.28 5.68
N THR A 151 -12.10 -6.02 6.29
CA THR A 151 -11.81 -6.85 7.47
C THR A 151 -10.72 -7.87 7.18
N ALA A 152 -10.82 -8.62 6.08
CA ALA A 152 -9.86 -9.66 5.75
C ALA A 152 -8.46 -9.09 5.44
N LEU A 153 -8.38 -8.06 4.60
CA LEU A 153 -7.10 -7.45 4.23
C LEU A 153 -6.46 -6.68 5.39
N THR A 154 -7.24 -6.00 6.23
CA THR A 154 -6.71 -5.33 7.44
C THR A 154 -6.14 -6.34 8.44
N GLU A 155 -6.85 -7.45 8.71
CA GLU A 155 -6.33 -8.50 9.60
C GLU A 155 -5.05 -9.12 9.02
N PHE A 156 -5.05 -9.48 7.74
CA PHE A 156 -3.87 -10.05 7.08
C PHE A 156 -2.68 -9.06 7.09
N TYR A 157 -2.92 -7.78 6.86
CA TYR A 157 -1.91 -6.73 6.94
C TYR A 157 -1.30 -6.65 8.35
N ALA A 158 -2.14 -6.67 9.39
CA ALA A 158 -1.67 -6.64 10.79
C ALA A 158 -0.81 -7.86 11.14
N ARG A 159 -1.19 -9.07 10.67
CA ARG A 159 -0.35 -10.27 10.83
C ARG A 159 0.98 -10.17 10.09
N CYS A 160 0.98 -9.54 8.92
CA CYS A 160 2.23 -9.29 8.20
C CYS A 160 3.16 -8.33 8.95
N ASP A 161 2.63 -7.33 9.68
CA ASP A 161 3.46 -6.45 10.52
C ASP A 161 4.18 -7.24 11.63
N GLU A 162 3.50 -8.19 12.27
CA GLU A 162 4.12 -9.10 13.26
C GLU A 162 5.24 -9.94 12.62
N ILE A 163 4.94 -10.58 11.48
CA ILE A 163 5.90 -11.42 10.74
C ILE A 163 7.10 -10.60 10.27
N ALA A 164 6.88 -9.39 9.78
CA ALA A 164 7.95 -8.52 9.32
C ALA A 164 8.92 -8.18 10.47
N ALA A 165 8.40 -7.92 11.66
CA ALA A 165 9.25 -7.69 12.84
C ALA A 165 10.07 -8.95 13.19
N ASP A 166 9.49 -10.13 13.12
CA ASP A 166 10.19 -11.40 13.33
C ASP A 166 11.27 -11.65 12.27
N LEU A 167 10.98 -11.35 11.01
CA LEU A 167 11.92 -11.46 9.91
C LEU A 167 13.07 -10.46 10.02
N PHE A 168 12.83 -9.22 10.44
CA PHE A 168 13.92 -8.27 10.71
C PHE A 168 14.86 -8.79 11.81
N ARG A 169 14.33 -9.37 12.89
CA ARG A 169 15.16 -9.99 13.95
C ARG A 169 15.95 -11.16 13.41
N ALA A 170 15.30 -12.10 12.71
CA ALA A 170 15.96 -13.26 12.14
C ALA A 170 17.05 -12.87 11.13
N ILE A 171 16.77 -11.89 10.25
CA ILE A 171 17.74 -11.38 9.26
C ILE A 171 18.93 -10.70 9.98
N ALA A 172 18.67 -9.95 11.06
CA ALA A 172 19.74 -9.35 11.86
C ALA A 172 20.64 -10.42 12.50
N SER A 173 20.06 -11.48 13.08
CA SER A 173 20.79 -12.62 13.62
C SER A 173 21.65 -13.29 12.55
N VAL A 174 21.11 -13.65 11.38
CA VAL A 174 21.90 -14.31 10.32
C VAL A 174 23.00 -13.43 9.74
N CYS A 175 22.84 -12.11 9.79
CA CYS A 175 23.89 -11.16 9.43
C CYS A 175 25.05 -11.14 10.44
N CYS A 176 24.80 -11.53 11.70
CA CYS A 176 25.78 -11.59 12.78
C CYS A 176 26.40 -12.96 13.00
N MET A 177 25.73 -14.03 12.59
CA MET A 177 26.30 -15.37 12.70
C MET A 177 27.65 -15.46 12.00
N GLU A 178 28.68 -15.86 12.73
CA GLU A 178 29.94 -16.27 12.13
C GLU A 178 29.71 -17.37 11.08
N GLU A 179 30.63 -17.49 10.11
CA GLU A 179 30.62 -18.65 9.22
C GLU A 179 30.79 -19.89 10.08
N VAL A 180 29.68 -20.62 10.30
CA VAL A 180 29.75 -21.97 10.85
C VAL A 180 30.63 -22.74 9.86
N GLU A 181 31.88 -23.04 10.26
CA GLU A 181 32.76 -23.93 9.50
C GLU A 181 31.99 -25.22 9.25
N SER A 182 31.41 -25.32 8.07
CA SER A 182 30.60 -26.46 7.69
C SER A 182 31.53 -27.65 7.60
N ALA A 183 31.32 -28.59 8.52
CA ALA A 183 31.74 -29.98 8.40
C ALA A 183 33.25 -30.24 8.28
N ARG A 184 34.00 -30.07 9.39
CA ARG A 184 34.91 -31.16 9.78
C ARG A 184 34.04 -32.31 10.28
N VAL A 185 33.57 -33.14 9.35
CA VAL A 185 33.23 -34.53 9.68
C VAL A 185 34.47 -35.08 10.37
N VAL A 186 34.35 -35.32 11.68
CA VAL A 186 35.28 -36.15 12.42
C VAL A 186 35.22 -37.51 11.73
N GLU A 187 36.17 -37.76 10.83
CA GLU A 187 36.53 -39.13 10.49
C GLU A 187 36.85 -39.81 11.81
N CYS A 188 36.09 -40.86 12.09
CA CYS A 188 36.12 -41.60 13.32
C CYS A 188 37.56 -42.04 13.65
N GLY A 189 37.98 -41.69 14.87
CA GLY A 189 38.99 -42.46 15.59
C GLY A 189 40.30 -41.74 15.86
N VAL A 190 40.34 -40.84 16.84
CA VAL A 190 41.14 -40.93 18.08
C VAL A 190 40.63 -39.84 19.02
N ARG A 191 40.13 -40.23 20.21
CA ARG A 191 39.86 -39.29 21.31
C ARG A 191 41.20 -38.90 21.94
N THR A 192 41.51 -37.61 21.97
CA THR A 192 42.49 -37.04 22.92
C THR A 192 41.74 -36.10 23.86
N GLU A 193 41.61 -36.50 25.12
CA GLU A 193 40.86 -35.83 26.22
C GLU A 193 41.52 -34.51 26.71
N ALA A 194 42.04 -33.66 25.82
CA ALA A 194 42.76 -32.45 26.22
C ALA A 194 42.27 -31.14 25.59
N ALA A 195 41.12 -31.12 24.90
CA ALA A 195 40.60 -29.92 24.22
C ALA A 195 39.19 -29.45 24.69
N GLU A 196 38.57 -30.10 25.66
CA GLU A 196 37.16 -29.85 25.99
C GLU A 196 36.89 -28.68 26.97
N SER A 197 37.90 -28.16 27.68
CA SER A 197 37.66 -27.13 28.71
C SER A 197 38.00 -25.69 28.31
N VAL A 198 38.77 -25.46 27.24
CA VAL A 198 39.19 -24.12 26.79
C VAL A 198 38.36 -23.64 25.59
N GLY A 199 37.93 -24.56 24.71
CA GLY A 199 37.10 -24.22 23.54
C GLY A 199 35.62 -23.99 23.84
N ALA A 200 35.07 -24.64 24.89
CA ALA A 200 33.66 -24.47 25.24
C ALA A 200 33.35 -23.09 25.83
N LYS A 201 34.28 -22.50 26.59
CA LYS A 201 34.10 -21.17 27.17
C LYS A 201 34.24 -20.06 26.13
N GLY A 202 35.24 -20.15 25.24
CA GLY A 202 35.40 -19.22 24.12
C GLY A 202 34.20 -19.25 23.17
N ARG A 203 33.72 -20.45 22.80
CA ARG A 203 32.55 -20.61 21.93
C ARG A 203 31.26 -20.06 22.54
N VAL A 204 31.06 -20.22 23.85
CA VAL A 204 29.90 -19.65 24.56
C VAL A 204 30.00 -18.13 24.69
N ASP A 205 31.21 -17.59 24.85
CA ASP A 205 31.43 -16.14 24.89
C ASP A 205 31.25 -15.51 23.49
N ASP A 206 31.65 -16.21 22.41
CA ASP A 206 31.44 -15.81 21.01
C ASP A 206 29.95 -15.90 20.60
N GLU A 207 29.25 -16.99 20.94
CA GLU A 207 27.80 -17.12 20.70
C GLU A 207 27.00 -15.99 21.42
N ARG A 208 27.39 -15.63 22.64
CA ARG A 208 26.77 -14.50 23.37
C ARG A 208 27.07 -13.14 22.74
N ALA A 209 28.23 -12.99 22.10
CA ALA A 209 28.59 -11.75 21.40
C ALA A 209 27.82 -11.61 20.09
N ASP A 210 27.66 -12.70 19.33
CA ASP A 210 26.85 -12.76 18.11
C ASP A 210 25.37 -12.45 18.39
N ASP A 211 24.81 -13.02 19.47
CA ASP A 211 23.45 -12.74 19.92
C ASP A 211 23.27 -11.25 20.26
N ALA A 212 24.23 -10.66 20.99
CA ALA A 212 24.18 -9.24 21.35
C ALA A 212 24.27 -8.31 20.12
N ALA A 213 25.14 -8.63 19.17
CA ALA A 213 25.27 -7.90 17.91
C ALA A 213 24.02 -8.08 17.03
N GLY A 214 23.42 -9.27 17.03
CA GLY A 214 22.16 -9.57 16.33
C GLY A 214 21.03 -8.73 16.87
N GLU A 215 20.87 -8.67 18.19
CA GLU A 215 19.87 -7.85 18.86
C GLU A 215 20.09 -6.34 18.64
N GLU A 216 21.35 -5.90 18.57
CA GLU A 216 21.68 -4.51 18.24
C GLU A 216 21.27 -4.14 16.81
N LEU A 217 21.60 -5.01 15.84
CA LEU A 217 21.19 -4.81 14.45
C LEU A 217 19.66 -4.92 14.29
N ALA A 218 19.00 -5.82 15.02
CA ALA A 218 17.55 -5.93 15.01
C ALA A 218 16.89 -4.64 15.52
N ARG A 219 17.39 -4.08 16.63
CA ARG A 219 16.96 -2.76 17.12
C ARG A 219 17.16 -1.67 16.10
N PHE A 220 18.26 -1.69 15.34
CA PHE A 220 18.49 -0.76 14.24
C PHE A 220 17.45 -0.89 13.13
N PHE A 221 17.16 -2.10 12.66
CA PHE A 221 16.14 -2.32 11.63
C PHE A 221 14.75 -1.89 12.09
N LEU A 222 14.39 -2.23 13.33
CA LEU A 222 13.05 -2.01 13.86
C LEU A 222 12.77 -0.57 14.30
N ARG A 223 13.79 0.25 14.55
CA ARG A 223 13.59 1.63 15.05
C ARG A 223 12.75 2.52 14.12
N SER A 224 12.75 2.22 12.82
CA SER A 224 12.03 2.95 11.77
C SER A 224 10.99 2.06 11.09
N PHE A 225 10.66 0.92 11.72
CA PHE A 225 9.58 0.03 11.31
C PHE A 225 8.46 0.09 12.36
N GLY A 226 7.37 0.77 12.02
CA GLY A 226 6.31 1.12 12.94
C GLY A 226 5.06 1.67 12.27
N PRO A 227 4.23 2.43 13.01
CA PRO A 227 2.92 2.91 12.55
C PRO A 227 2.96 3.91 11.38
N THR A 228 4.12 4.40 10.98
CA THR A 228 4.29 5.35 9.86
C THR A 228 5.10 4.78 8.72
N SER A 229 5.47 3.51 8.80
CA SER A 229 6.35 2.90 7.82
C SER A 229 5.63 2.72 6.50
N HIS A 230 6.34 3.00 5.41
CA HIS A 230 5.87 2.90 4.02
C HIS A 230 5.72 1.45 3.62
N CYS A 231 4.64 0.89 4.13
CA CYS A 231 4.29 -0.47 4.00
C CYS A 231 3.04 -0.52 3.15
N SER A 232 3.14 -1.21 2.02
CA SER A 232 2.02 -1.40 1.12
C SER A 232 1.74 -2.89 0.97
N MET A 233 0.49 -3.20 0.62
CA MET A 233 0.05 -4.53 0.28
C MET A 233 -0.86 -4.46 -0.94
N ARG A 234 -0.79 -5.47 -1.79
CA ARG A 234 -1.60 -5.57 -2.99
C ARG A 234 -2.27 -6.93 -3.05
N ALA A 235 -3.60 -6.93 -3.14
CA ALA A 235 -4.32 -8.06 -3.70
C ALA A 235 -4.32 -7.88 -5.22
N MET A 236 -3.73 -8.80 -5.96
CA MET A 236 -3.55 -8.68 -7.41
C MET A 236 -4.25 -9.80 -8.15
N ARG A 237 -4.87 -9.48 -9.29
CA ARG A 237 -5.49 -10.42 -10.20
C ARG A 237 -4.86 -10.31 -11.59
N TYR A 238 -4.45 -11.47 -12.09
CA TYR A 238 -3.89 -11.65 -13.43
C TYR A 238 -4.91 -12.44 -14.25
N PRO A 239 -5.56 -11.83 -15.26
CA PRO A 239 -6.50 -12.55 -16.09
C PRO A 239 -5.79 -13.63 -16.91
N GLY A 240 -6.47 -14.76 -17.12
CA GLY A 240 -5.95 -15.83 -17.95
C GLY A 240 -5.88 -15.42 -19.41
N THR A 241 -4.84 -15.86 -20.13
CA THR A 241 -4.72 -15.63 -21.59
C THR A 241 -5.85 -16.26 -22.40
N ASP A 242 -6.60 -17.20 -21.82
CA ASP A 242 -7.80 -17.78 -22.42
C ASP A 242 -9.06 -16.90 -22.27
N SER A 243 -9.04 -15.89 -21.40
CA SER A 243 -10.19 -15.02 -21.14
C SER A 243 -10.43 -14.00 -22.25
N ASP A 244 -11.69 -13.62 -22.45
CA ASP A 244 -12.06 -12.60 -23.43
C ASP A 244 -11.61 -11.20 -23.00
N GLU A 245 -11.57 -10.94 -21.68
CA GLU A 245 -10.98 -9.74 -21.09
C GLU A 245 -9.50 -9.59 -21.48
N PHE A 246 -8.70 -10.66 -21.34
CA PHE A 246 -7.31 -10.63 -21.78
C PHE A 246 -7.18 -10.37 -23.28
N LYS A 247 -7.98 -11.06 -24.11
CA LYS A 247 -7.93 -10.88 -25.58
C LYS A 247 -8.32 -9.47 -26.01
N ALA A 248 -9.28 -8.84 -25.33
CA ALA A 248 -9.68 -7.47 -25.58
C ALA A 248 -8.50 -6.51 -25.34
N HIS A 249 -7.84 -6.60 -24.18
CA HIS A 249 -6.72 -5.71 -23.83
C HIS A 249 -5.43 -6.05 -24.61
N ALA A 250 -5.07 -7.32 -24.73
CA ALA A 250 -3.87 -7.74 -25.43
C ALA A 250 -3.96 -7.54 -26.96
N GLY A 251 -5.18 -7.56 -27.53
CA GLY A 251 -5.42 -7.28 -28.93
C GLY A 251 -5.20 -5.81 -29.32
N GLU A 252 -5.35 -4.88 -28.37
CA GLU A 252 -5.07 -3.45 -28.55
C GLU A 252 -3.56 -3.15 -28.63
N LEU A 253 -2.74 -3.98 -27.98
CA LEU A 253 -1.28 -3.95 -28.06
C LEU A 253 -0.82 -4.58 -29.39
N ARG A 254 -0.96 -3.87 -30.52
CA ARG A 254 -0.48 -4.41 -31.83
C ARG A 254 1.03 -4.69 -31.76
N ASP A 255 1.45 -5.88 -32.24
CA ASP A 255 2.80 -6.47 -32.17
C ASP A 255 3.23 -7.11 -30.81
N VAL A 256 2.32 -7.76 -30.06
CA VAL A 256 2.71 -8.56 -28.86
C VAL A 256 3.60 -9.75 -29.22
N SER A 257 4.84 -9.79 -28.72
CA SER A 257 5.62 -11.03 -28.66
C SER A 257 5.21 -11.83 -27.42
N PHE A 258 4.45 -12.91 -27.59
CA PHE A 258 4.06 -13.79 -26.47
C PHE A 258 5.24 -14.61 -25.97
N ARG A 259 5.67 -14.37 -24.73
CA ARG A 259 6.58 -15.27 -24.02
C ARG A 259 5.77 -16.31 -23.23
N ALA A 260 5.09 -17.20 -23.94
CA ALA A 260 4.47 -18.36 -23.32
C ALA A 260 5.58 -19.20 -22.65
N GLY A 261 5.52 -19.33 -21.32
CA GLY A 261 6.51 -20.06 -20.52
C GLY A 261 6.63 -21.51 -20.97
N LYS A 262 7.59 -21.81 -21.85
CA LYS A 262 7.97 -23.20 -22.15
C LYS A 262 8.89 -23.71 -21.03
N ARG A 263 8.50 -24.84 -20.42
CA ARG A 263 9.32 -25.58 -19.46
C ARG A 263 10.73 -25.83 -20.02
N GLY A 264 11.74 -25.31 -19.33
CA GLY A 264 13.13 -25.75 -19.42
C GLY A 264 13.87 -25.42 -20.71
N ARG A 265 14.37 -24.17 -20.85
CA ARG A 265 15.66 -23.85 -21.48
C ARG A 265 15.95 -22.35 -21.33
N THR A 266 17.17 -22.02 -20.89
CA THR A 266 17.72 -20.66 -20.76
C THR A 266 17.52 -19.87 -22.06
N PRO A 267 17.05 -18.61 -22.04
CA PRO A 267 16.89 -17.85 -23.27
C PRO A 267 18.26 -17.39 -23.80
N PRO A 268 18.48 -17.39 -25.13
CA PRO A 268 19.68 -16.78 -25.72
C PRO A 268 19.60 -15.25 -25.61
N PRO A 269 20.75 -14.53 -25.68
CA PRO A 269 20.76 -13.07 -25.65
C PRO A 269 20.01 -12.48 -26.86
N PRO A 270 19.42 -11.28 -26.75
CA PRO A 270 18.56 -10.72 -27.77
C PRO A 270 19.34 -10.48 -29.07
N ARG A 271 18.90 -11.10 -30.17
CA ARG A 271 19.35 -10.75 -31.51
C ARG A 271 18.70 -9.42 -31.91
N ARG A 272 19.51 -8.40 -32.21
CA ARG A 272 19.05 -7.18 -32.91
C ARG A 272 18.47 -7.58 -34.26
N SER A 273 17.15 -7.48 -34.43
CA SER A 273 16.53 -7.46 -35.76
C SER A 273 16.85 -6.12 -36.42
N LYS A 274 17.39 -6.19 -37.65
CA LYS A 274 17.52 -5.05 -38.54
C LYS A 274 16.22 -4.94 -39.35
N GLY A 275 15.58 -3.77 -39.30
CA GLY A 275 14.60 -3.34 -40.29
C GLY A 275 13.13 -3.52 -39.90
N GLY A 276 12.56 -2.51 -39.24
CA GLY A 276 11.14 -2.36 -38.97
C GLY A 276 10.92 -1.21 -37.97
N ASN A 277 10.47 -0.04 -38.44
CA ASN A 277 10.13 1.11 -37.61
C ASN A 277 8.76 0.92 -36.92
N GLY A 278 8.66 -0.08 -36.03
CA GLY A 278 7.55 -0.26 -35.11
C GLY A 278 8.09 -0.78 -33.79
N LEU A 279 8.07 0.04 -32.73
CA LEU A 279 8.46 -0.38 -31.38
C LEU A 279 7.28 -1.16 -30.79
N SER A 280 7.38 -2.49 -30.80
CA SER A 280 6.41 -3.41 -30.20
C SER A 280 6.42 -3.30 -28.68
N VAL A 281 5.24 -3.29 -28.04
CA VAL A 281 5.09 -3.42 -26.59
C VAL A 281 4.84 -4.88 -26.21
N GLU A 282 5.60 -5.41 -25.26
CA GLU A 282 5.45 -6.78 -24.77
C GLU A 282 4.44 -6.84 -23.61
N ALA A 283 3.36 -7.58 -23.78
CA ALA A 283 2.42 -7.90 -22.71
C ALA A 283 3.04 -8.94 -21.76
N VAL A 284 3.06 -8.63 -20.47
CA VAL A 284 3.63 -9.47 -19.41
C VAL A 284 2.66 -9.49 -18.22
N GLY A 285 2.83 -10.42 -17.27
CA GLY A 285 2.16 -10.29 -15.97
C GLY A 285 2.74 -9.06 -15.25
N ILE A 286 4.04 -9.12 -14.95
CA ILE A 286 4.88 -8.01 -14.51
C ILE A 286 6.29 -8.26 -15.06
N SER A 287 6.95 -7.24 -15.60
CA SER A 287 8.31 -7.34 -16.15
C SER A 287 9.38 -7.61 -15.08
N GLU A 288 10.60 -8.00 -15.46
CA GLU A 288 11.69 -8.22 -14.50
C GLU A 288 12.05 -6.93 -13.74
N HIS A 289 12.05 -7.02 -12.41
CA HIS A 289 12.38 -5.94 -11.49
C HIS A 289 12.89 -6.47 -10.14
N THR A 290 13.33 -5.57 -9.27
CA THR A 290 13.50 -5.80 -7.83
C THR A 290 12.57 -4.85 -7.08
N ASP A 291 12.15 -5.26 -5.89
CA ASP A 291 11.34 -4.43 -5.00
C ASP A 291 12.20 -3.38 -4.31
N PHE A 292 11.58 -2.27 -3.89
CA PHE A 292 12.31 -1.10 -3.39
C PHE A 292 12.53 -1.14 -1.88
N GLU A 293 11.73 -1.93 -1.17
CA GLU A 293 11.66 -1.99 0.28
C GLU A 293 12.73 -2.92 0.89
N ALA A 294 12.55 -3.39 2.13
CA ALA A 294 13.50 -4.31 2.78
C ALA A 294 13.33 -5.75 2.30
N PHE A 295 12.09 -6.22 2.27
CA PHE A 295 11.70 -7.53 1.75
C PHE A 295 10.21 -7.60 1.48
N THR A 296 9.82 -8.58 0.67
CA THR A 296 8.44 -8.82 0.25
C THR A 296 7.94 -10.15 0.78
N ILE A 297 6.73 -10.17 1.34
CA ILE A 297 5.99 -11.38 1.74
C ILE A 297 4.94 -11.64 0.66
N LEU A 298 5.04 -12.76 -0.05
CA LEU A 298 4.19 -13.05 -1.20
C LEU A 298 3.51 -14.41 -1.10
N HIS A 299 2.20 -14.43 -1.36
CA HIS A 299 1.42 -15.66 -1.59
C HIS A 299 0.75 -15.62 -2.97
N GLN A 300 0.54 -16.78 -3.60
CA GLN A 300 -0.09 -16.90 -4.92
C GLN A 300 -0.96 -18.16 -5.04
N THR A 301 -2.02 -18.09 -5.84
CA THR A 301 -2.97 -19.19 -6.03
C THR A 301 -2.58 -20.16 -7.16
N ALA A 302 -1.74 -19.71 -8.09
CA ALA A 302 -1.30 -20.48 -9.26
C ALA A 302 0.12 -20.07 -9.69
N PRO A 303 0.83 -20.93 -10.47
CA PRO A 303 2.17 -20.61 -10.95
C PRO A 303 2.16 -19.37 -11.85
N GLY A 304 3.21 -18.56 -11.77
CA GLY A 304 3.38 -17.38 -12.62
C GLY A 304 4.58 -16.52 -12.22
N LEU A 305 4.88 -16.46 -10.92
CA LEU A 305 6.08 -15.82 -10.40
C LEU A 305 7.33 -16.63 -10.74
N GLU A 306 8.34 -15.94 -11.27
CA GLU A 306 9.69 -16.46 -11.47
C GLU A 306 10.71 -15.58 -10.73
N LEU A 307 11.60 -16.21 -9.97
CA LEU A 307 12.67 -15.57 -9.19
C LEU A 307 14.02 -15.96 -9.76
N LYS A 308 14.92 -14.99 -9.87
CA LYS A 308 16.28 -15.21 -10.36
C LYS A 308 17.18 -15.53 -9.18
N ASP A 309 17.67 -16.77 -9.12
CA ASP A 309 18.54 -17.21 -8.04
C ASP A 309 19.91 -16.53 -8.06
N LEU A 310 20.69 -16.72 -6.99
CA LEU A 310 22.04 -16.15 -6.84
C LEU A 310 23.05 -16.64 -7.91
N ALA A 311 22.77 -17.74 -8.61
CA ALA A 311 23.52 -18.23 -9.76
C ALA A 311 23.06 -17.62 -11.10
N GLY A 312 21.98 -16.84 -11.10
CA GLY A 312 21.42 -16.16 -12.27
C GLY A 312 20.38 -16.98 -13.03
N ASN A 313 19.90 -18.10 -12.48
CA ASN A 313 18.87 -18.92 -13.12
C ASN A 313 17.48 -18.48 -12.69
N TRP A 314 16.54 -18.44 -13.64
CA TRP A 314 15.12 -18.23 -13.36
C TRP A 314 14.51 -19.51 -12.80
N ARG A 315 13.84 -19.39 -11.66
CA ARG A 315 13.12 -20.46 -10.97
C ARG A 315 11.66 -20.08 -10.82
N VAL A 316 10.77 -21.00 -11.16
CA VAL A 316 9.33 -20.82 -10.88
C VAL A 316 9.15 -20.94 -9.38
N ALA A 317 8.49 -19.96 -8.77
CA ALA A 317 8.17 -19.99 -7.35
C ALA A 317 7.12 -21.07 -7.07
N ASP A 318 7.27 -21.75 -5.93
CA ASP A 318 6.30 -22.75 -5.49
C ASP A 318 4.93 -22.13 -5.20
N VAL A 319 3.90 -22.97 -5.27
CA VAL A 319 2.51 -22.58 -5.08
C VAL A 319 1.90 -23.47 -4.02
N TYR A 320 1.49 -22.84 -2.92
CA TYR A 320 0.92 -23.52 -1.77
C TYR A 320 -0.60 -23.36 -1.66
N ARG A 321 -1.22 -22.66 -2.63
CA ARG A 321 -2.66 -22.45 -2.88
C ARG A 321 -3.46 -21.86 -1.72
N ASP A 322 -3.60 -22.62 -0.65
CA ASP A 322 -4.47 -22.39 0.49
C ASP A 322 -3.73 -22.57 1.83
N GLN A 323 -2.47 -23.03 1.79
CA GLN A 323 -1.63 -23.12 3.00
C GLN A 323 -0.97 -21.78 3.33
N SER A 324 -0.73 -21.52 4.62
CA SER A 324 0.02 -20.38 5.13
C SER A 324 1.53 -20.50 4.85
N LYS A 325 1.91 -20.43 3.58
CA LYS A 325 3.30 -20.51 3.11
C LYS A 325 3.61 -19.40 2.11
N PHE A 326 4.55 -18.55 2.48
CA PHE A 326 4.84 -17.31 1.77
C PHE A 326 6.24 -17.34 1.17
N THR A 327 6.37 -16.89 -0.07
CA THR A 327 7.69 -16.60 -0.64
C THR A 327 8.21 -15.30 -0.02
N ILE A 328 9.40 -15.33 0.57
CA ILE A 328 10.08 -14.16 1.10
C ILE A 328 11.18 -13.73 0.13
N ILE A 329 11.08 -12.51 -0.39
CA ILE A 329 11.97 -11.96 -1.41
C ILE A 329 12.78 -10.82 -0.80
N ILE A 330 14.11 -10.86 -0.88
CA ILE A 330 14.96 -9.75 -0.44
C ILE A 330 14.91 -8.61 -1.47
N ALA A 331 14.85 -7.37 -0.98
CA ALA A 331 14.65 -6.17 -1.78
C ALA A 331 15.79 -5.15 -1.60
N ASP A 332 15.72 -4.04 -2.34
CA ASP A 332 16.82 -3.09 -2.54
C ASP A 332 17.33 -2.46 -1.23
N MET A 333 16.47 -2.13 -0.25
CA MET A 333 16.94 -1.53 1.02
C MET A 333 17.86 -2.49 1.77
N MET A 334 17.48 -3.77 1.85
CA MET A 334 18.25 -4.77 2.57
C MET A 334 19.58 -5.06 1.86
N GLU A 335 19.59 -5.06 0.53
CA GLU A 335 20.82 -5.10 -0.25
C GLU A 335 21.74 -3.90 0.06
N ARG A 336 21.18 -2.69 0.11
CA ARG A 336 21.92 -1.45 0.41
C ARG A 336 22.50 -1.45 1.81
N TRP A 337 21.69 -1.75 2.84
CA TRP A 337 22.15 -1.86 4.23
C TRP A 337 23.27 -2.89 4.37
N THR A 338 23.14 -4.02 3.69
CA THR A 338 24.13 -5.09 3.74
C THR A 338 25.28 -4.94 2.75
N ASN A 339 25.36 -3.80 2.04
CA ASN A 339 26.37 -3.50 1.03
C ASN A 339 26.54 -4.61 -0.04
N GLY A 340 25.42 -5.26 -0.41
CA GLY A 340 25.37 -6.39 -1.33
C GLY A 340 25.79 -7.73 -0.73
N TRP A 341 25.87 -7.85 0.61
CA TRP A 341 26.07 -9.14 1.28
C TRP A 341 24.81 -9.99 1.17
N LEU A 342 23.63 -9.43 1.42
CA LEU A 342 22.37 -9.94 0.87
C LEU A 342 22.12 -9.25 -0.47
N ARG A 343 21.51 -9.96 -1.42
CA ARG A 343 21.21 -9.42 -2.75
C ARG A 343 19.70 -9.34 -2.97
N ALA A 344 19.25 -8.22 -3.51
CA ALA A 344 17.87 -8.07 -3.95
C ALA A 344 17.60 -9.10 -5.04
N THR A 345 16.46 -9.79 -4.98
CA THR A 345 16.17 -10.92 -5.86
C THR A 345 15.36 -10.46 -7.07
N PRO A 346 15.94 -10.42 -8.29
CA PRO A 346 15.17 -10.05 -9.48
C PRO A 346 14.07 -11.06 -9.72
N HIS A 347 12.87 -10.57 -10.00
CA HIS A 347 11.71 -11.42 -10.21
C HIS A 347 10.79 -10.86 -11.29
N ARG A 348 9.93 -11.71 -11.85
CA ARG A 348 8.96 -11.35 -12.89
C ARG A 348 7.73 -12.23 -12.81
N VAL A 349 6.65 -11.82 -13.46
CA VAL A 349 5.44 -12.63 -13.58
C VAL A 349 5.14 -12.89 -15.05
N GLY A 350 5.13 -14.18 -15.43
CA GLY A 350 4.73 -14.63 -16.74
C GLY A 350 3.21 -14.65 -16.91
N LEU A 351 2.76 -14.58 -18.16
CA LEU A 351 1.36 -14.80 -18.49
C LEU A 351 0.99 -16.29 -18.30
N ALA A 352 -0.18 -16.54 -17.71
CA ALA A 352 -0.71 -17.87 -17.47
C ALA A 352 -1.94 -18.15 -18.34
N ALA A 353 -2.21 -19.44 -18.60
CA ALA A 353 -3.42 -19.84 -19.32
C ALA A 353 -4.67 -19.39 -18.57
N HIS A 354 -4.71 -19.65 -17.27
CA HIS A 354 -5.84 -19.36 -16.39
C HIS A 354 -5.54 -18.22 -15.43
N GLU A 355 -6.59 -17.70 -14.81
CA GLU A 355 -6.50 -16.65 -13.80
C GLU A 355 -5.56 -17.04 -12.64
N ARG A 356 -4.82 -16.06 -12.17
CA ARG A 356 -3.95 -16.14 -10.99
C ARG A 356 -4.24 -14.96 -10.09
N LEU A 357 -4.30 -15.21 -8.78
CA LEU A 357 -4.29 -14.15 -7.78
C LEU A 357 -3.02 -14.22 -6.94
N SER A 358 -2.59 -13.07 -6.43
CA SER A 358 -1.53 -12.99 -5.42
C SER A 358 -1.85 -11.97 -4.33
N LEU A 359 -1.33 -12.24 -3.13
CA LEU A 359 -1.27 -11.27 -2.03
C LEU A 359 0.21 -10.93 -1.87
N VAL A 360 0.55 -9.65 -1.97
CA VAL A 360 1.94 -9.18 -1.94
C VAL A 360 2.04 -8.08 -0.92
N ARG A 361 2.94 -8.21 0.07
CA ARG A 361 3.17 -7.21 1.12
C ARG A 361 4.63 -6.75 1.07
N PHE A 362 4.84 -5.45 0.85
CA PHE A 362 6.15 -4.80 0.71
C PHE A 362 6.56 -4.09 2.01
N ASN A 363 7.61 -4.54 2.67
CA ASN A 363 7.95 -4.09 4.03
C ASN A 363 8.99 -2.96 4.00
N GLY A 364 8.52 -1.73 3.79
CA GLY A 364 9.32 -0.51 3.87
C GLY A 364 9.40 0.06 5.28
N LEU A 365 10.14 1.15 5.43
CA LEU A 365 10.35 1.89 6.68
C LEU A 365 9.71 3.27 6.63
N ASP A 366 9.82 4.02 7.72
CA ASP A 366 9.48 5.45 7.72
C ASP A 366 10.26 6.21 6.62
N PRO A 367 9.67 7.25 5.99
CA PRO A 367 10.26 7.92 4.82
C PRO A 367 11.63 8.54 5.10
N ASP A 368 11.87 9.02 6.32
CA ASP A 368 13.15 9.62 6.74
C ASP A 368 14.21 8.58 7.16
N ALA A 369 13.86 7.29 7.16
CA ALA A 369 14.77 6.22 7.54
C ALA A 369 16.00 6.21 6.61
N SER A 370 17.19 6.15 7.22
CA SER A 370 18.45 6.09 6.49
C SER A 370 18.66 4.72 5.84
N VAL A 371 18.82 4.72 4.51
CA VAL A 371 19.16 3.55 3.70
C VAL A 371 20.60 3.71 3.22
N ALA A 372 21.54 3.30 4.07
CA ALA A 372 22.98 3.43 3.84
C ALA A 372 23.73 2.14 4.19
N PRO A 373 24.84 1.81 3.50
CA PRO A 373 25.66 0.65 3.85
C PRO A 373 26.14 0.68 5.30
N LEU A 374 25.83 -0.37 6.07
CA LEU A 374 26.26 -0.50 7.46
C LEU A 374 27.76 -0.81 7.52
N LEU A 375 28.46 -0.24 8.51
CA LEU A 375 29.94 -0.30 8.63
C LEU A 375 30.49 -1.73 8.62
N ARG A 376 29.75 -2.65 9.24
CA ARG A 376 30.12 -4.07 9.28
C ARG A 376 30.26 -4.72 7.88
N PHE A 377 29.57 -4.20 6.87
CA PHE A 377 29.61 -4.75 5.50
C PHE A 377 30.50 -3.95 4.54
N THR A 378 31.17 -2.89 4.99
CA THR A 378 32.07 -2.07 4.15
C THR A 378 33.54 -2.45 4.31
N GLY A 379 33.87 -3.34 5.26
CA GLY A 379 35.25 -3.72 5.58
C GLY A 379 36.03 -2.66 6.36
N ALA A 380 35.44 -1.47 6.61
CA ALA A 380 36.02 -0.41 7.43
C ALA A 380 35.89 -0.67 8.94
N GLY A 381 35.00 -1.58 9.36
CA GLY A 381 34.82 -1.99 10.77
C GLY A 381 35.89 -2.94 11.33
N ALA A 382 36.86 -3.39 10.52
CA ALA A 382 37.85 -4.39 10.93
C ALA A 382 38.99 -3.86 11.83
N SER A 383 39.00 -2.57 12.19
CA SER A 383 40.08 -1.96 12.99
C SER A 383 39.62 -1.14 14.21
N GLY A 384 38.37 -1.29 14.67
CA GLY A 384 37.82 -0.54 15.81
C GLY A 384 37.08 -1.43 16.81
N SER A 385 37.23 -1.11 18.10
CA SER A 385 36.52 -1.71 19.24
C SER A 385 35.00 -1.86 19.02
N SER A 386 34.41 -2.88 19.64
CA SER A 386 33.07 -3.47 19.43
C SER A 386 31.84 -2.59 19.72
N SER A 387 31.90 -1.27 19.55
CA SER A 387 30.78 -0.35 19.84
C SER A 387 30.32 0.51 18.66
N ASP A 388 31.03 0.49 17.52
CA ASP A 388 30.72 1.32 16.35
C ASP A 388 30.05 0.55 15.22
N THR A 389 29.37 -0.57 15.54
CA THR A 389 28.87 -1.58 14.60
C THR A 389 27.76 -1.10 13.66
N VAL A 390 27.05 -0.02 14.01
CA VAL A 390 25.70 0.21 13.47
C VAL A 390 25.47 1.53 12.72
N SER A 391 26.30 2.58 12.82
CA SER A 391 25.90 3.87 12.22
C SER A 391 26.98 4.64 11.43
N THR A 392 26.56 5.09 10.24
CA THR A 392 27.18 6.15 9.43
C THR A 392 26.24 7.35 9.33
N GLU A 393 25.53 7.69 10.40
CA GLU A 393 24.49 8.75 10.41
C GLU A 393 25.01 10.17 10.13
N SER A 394 26.29 10.34 9.78
CA SER A 394 26.82 11.58 9.23
C SER A 394 26.29 11.81 7.80
N ARG A 395 25.19 12.57 7.73
CA ARG A 395 24.65 13.20 6.51
C ARG A 395 25.79 13.72 5.61
N GLY A 396 26.07 13.01 4.52
CA GLY A 396 26.83 13.52 3.37
C GLY A 396 28.20 12.89 3.06
N GLY A 397 28.69 11.93 3.86
CA GLY A 397 30.00 11.31 3.62
C GLY A 397 29.95 9.97 2.90
N TRP A 398 30.77 9.77 1.86
CA TRP A 398 31.05 8.43 1.32
C TRP A 398 31.88 7.62 2.32
N VAL A 399 31.37 6.45 2.72
CA VAL A 399 32.12 5.50 3.54
C VAL A 399 33.05 4.71 2.64
N LYS A 400 34.32 4.58 3.04
CA LYS A 400 35.30 3.77 2.30
C LYS A 400 34.82 2.31 2.24
N GLY A 401 34.68 1.77 1.02
CA GLY A 401 34.18 0.41 0.79
C GLY A 401 32.67 0.28 0.60
N ALA A 402 31.91 1.38 0.71
CA ALA A 402 30.48 1.40 0.36
C ALA A 402 30.28 1.33 -1.17
N LYS A 403 29.38 0.45 -1.61
CA LYS A 403 28.94 0.33 -3.02
C LYS A 403 27.77 1.24 -3.35
N TYR A 404 26.97 1.60 -2.34
CA TYR A 404 25.74 2.38 -2.49
C TYR A 404 25.88 3.74 -1.83
N LYS A 405 25.33 4.77 -2.49
CA LYS A 405 25.22 6.12 -1.93
C LYS A 405 24.13 6.11 -0.84
N PRO A 406 24.36 6.78 0.31
CA PRO A 406 23.31 7.01 1.31
C PRO A 406 22.13 7.79 0.72
N VAL A 407 20.92 7.33 1.01
CA VAL A 407 19.62 7.95 0.66
C VAL A 407 18.64 7.73 1.81
N THR A 408 17.54 8.46 1.87
CA THR A 408 16.40 8.07 2.72
C THR A 408 15.50 7.05 2.02
N GLN A 409 14.61 6.40 2.77
CA GLN A 409 13.61 5.50 2.21
C GLN A 409 12.70 6.23 1.23
N GLY A 410 12.21 7.41 1.61
CA GLY A 410 11.34 8.23 0.76
C GLY A 410 12.02 8.65 -0.53
N GLU A 411 13.31 9.06 -0.48
CA GLU A 411 14.09 9.39 -1.68
C GLU A 411 14.24 8.17 -2.61
N HIS A 412 14.58 7.01 -2.05
CA HIS A 412 14.79 5.79 -2.83
C HIS A 412 13.51 5.30 -3.53
N MET A 413 12.39 5.31 -2.80
CA MET A 413 11.07 4.99 -3.35
C MET A 413 10.67 5.98 -4.44
N ALA A 414 10.75 7.29 -4.16
CA ALA A 414 10.36 8.32 -5.11
C ALA A 414 11.13 8.23 -6.43
N GLU A 415 12.45 8.06 -6.39
CA GLU A 415 13.28 7.88 -7.60
C GLU A 415 12.87 6.64 -8.41
N SER A 416 12.52 5.55 -7.73
CA SER A 416 12.23 4.26 -8.36
C SER A 416 10.83 4.20 -8.95
N VAL A 417 9.84 4.72 -8.22
CA VAL A 417 8.46 4.90 -8.68
C VAL A 417 8.40 5.87 -9.86
N THR A 418 9.07 7.02 -9.77
CA THR A 418 9.10 8.01 -10.87
C THR A 418 9.62 7.40 -12.18
N ARG A 419 10.66 6.57 -12.10
CA ARG A 419 11.22 5.88 -13.27
C ARG A 419 10.24 4.87 -13.88
N ALA A 420 9.54 4.10 -13.04
CA ALA A 420 8.58 3.10 -13.51
C ALA A 420 7.30 3.76 -14.08
N ALA A 421 6.88 4.87 -13.49
CA ALA A 421 5.81 5.73 -13.98
C ALA A 421 6.12 6.34 -15.35
N ALA A 422 7.33 6.89 -15.53
CA ALA A 422 7.73 7.46 -16.82
C ALA A 422 7.74 6.43 -17.96
N ASN A 423 8.06 5.17 -17.67
CA ASN A 423 7.96 4.08 -18.65
C ASN A 423 6.49 3.79 -19.03
N LEU A 424 5.59 3.85 -18.04
CA LEU A 424 4.15 3.65 -18.23
C LEU A 424 3.55 4.79 -19.07
N GLU A 425 3.84 6.05 -18.72
CA GLU A 425 3.42 7.23 -19.50
C GLU A 425 3.89 7.13 -20.95
N GLN A 426 5.16 6.78 -21.18
CA GLN A 426 5.69 6.59 -22.52
C GLN A 426 4.99 5.45 -23.29
N MET A 427 4.54 4.40 -22.60
CA MET A 427 3.77 3.31 -23.21
C MET A 427 2.36 3.80 -23.59
N LEU A 428 1.67 4.51 -22.69
CA LEU A 428 0.33 5.06 -22.89
C LEU A 428 0.29 6.14 -23.98
N ASP A 429 1.35 6.93 -24.16
CA ASP A 429 1.47 7.88 -25.28
C ASP A 429 1.45 7.18 -26.66
N ARG A 430 2.00 5.97 -26.74
CA ARG A 430 2.15 5.22 -27.99
C ARG A 430 0.99 4.28 -28.26
N TYR A 431 0.42 3.73 -27.19
CA TYR A 431 -0.74 2.86 -27.22
C TYR A 431 -1.82 3.51 -26.35
N PRO A 432 -2.36 4.67 -26.80
CA PRO A 432 -3.42 5.34 -26.07
C PRO A 432 -4.61 4.39 -26.03
N LYS A 433 -4.99 3.97 -24.83
CA LYS A 433 -6.21 3.17 -24.68
C LYS A 433 -7.37 4.04 -25.16
N THR A 434 -8.10 3.57 -26.16
CA THR A 434 -9.37 4.19 -26.54
C THR A 434 -10.43 4.09 -25.44
N ALA A 435 -10.16 3.31 -24.41
CA ALA A 435 -10.92 3.16 -23.18
C ALA A 435 -9.95 3.14 -21.97
N LEU A 436 -9.19 4.22 -21.73
CA LEU A 436 -8.74 4.44 -20.35
C LEU A 436 -9.98 4.38 -19.47
N THR A 437 -9.87 3.67 -18.37
CA THR A 437 -10.86 3.71 -17.31
C THR A 437 -11.24 5.17 -17.08
N PRO A 438 -12.51 5.57 -17.28
CA PRO A 438 -12.90 6.94 -17.00
C PRO A 438 -12.62 7.20 -15.53
N ILE A 439 -11.67 8.09 -15.25
CA ILE A 439 -11.39 8.48 -13.87
C ILE A 439 -12.68 9.13 -13.36
N PRO A 440 -13.20 8.67 -12.21
CA PRO A 440 -14.41 9.26 -11.68
C PRO A 440 -14.18 10.74 -11.42
N ARG A 441 -15.13 11.60 -11.81
CA ARG A 441 -15.12 12.98 -11.33
C ARG A 441 -15.46 12.98 -9.85
N ARG A 442 -14.73 13.77 -9.08
CA ARG A 442 -14.90 13.84 -7.63
C ARG A 442 -15.45 15.21 -7.26
N PHE A 443 -16.38 15.24 -6.32
CA PHE A 443 -16.94 16.46 -5.76
C PHE A 443 -16.90 16.39 -4.23
N ALA A 444 -16.77 17.54 -3.60
CA ALA A 444 -16.94 17.73 -2.18
C ALA A 444 -18.13 18.66 -1.95
N GLN A 445 -19.14 18.17 -1.25
CA GLN A 445 -20.31 18.93 -0.85
C GLN A 445 -20.19 19.27 0.64
N VAL A 446 -20.44 20.53 1.01
CA VAL A 446 -20.33 21.00 2.41
C VAL A 446 -21.67 21.52 2.91
N LEU A 447 -22.16 20.94 4.01
CA LEU A 447 -23.33 21.39 4.77
C LEU A 447 -22.89 22.17 6.01
N LEU A 448 -23.42 23.39 6.13
CA LEU A 448 -23.28 24.22 7.33
C LEU A 448 -24.47 23.94 8.23
N VAL A 449 -24.21 23.34 9.39
CA VAL A 449 -25.25 22.87 10.31
C VAL A 449 -25.07 23.49 11.69
N ASN A 450 -26.18 23.90 12.30
CA ASN A 450 -26.24 24.28 13.70
C ASN A 450 -27.17 23.32 14.44
N CYS A 451 -26.58 22.43 15.23
CA CYS A 451 -27.36 21.50 16.05
C CYS A 451 -27.93 22.10 17.34
N GLU A 452 -27.58 23.32 17.75
CA GLU A 452 -28.23 23.97 18.91
C GLU A 452 -29.60 24.48 18.53
N ASP A 453 -29.68 25.15 17.39
CA ASP A 453 -30.92 25.74 16.89
C ASP A 453 -31.63 24.84 15.87
N GLU A 454 -31.08 23.67 15.54
CA GLU A 454 -31.58 22.79 14.48
C GLU A 454 -31.77 23.57 13.16
N GLU A 455 -30.70 24.25 12.74
CA GLU A 455 -30.65 25.04 11.52
C GLU A 455 -29.63 24.44 10.53
N ILE A 456 -29.88 24.63 9.24
CA ILE A 456 -28.98 24.29 8.14
C ILE A 456 -28.96 25.44 7.15
N ALA A 457 -27.78 25.76 6.61
CA ALA A 457 -27.67 26.70 5.51
C ALA A 457 -27.48 25.95 4.19
N LEU A 458 -28.32 26.29 3.21
CA LEU A 458 -28.38 25.66 1.90
C LEU A 458 -28.20 26.71 0.80
N VAL A 459 -27.74 26.27 -0.36
CA VAL A 459 -27.57 27.13 -1.54
C VAL A 459 -28.52 26.73 -2.65
N LYS A 460 -29.20 27.73 -3.21
CA LYS A 460 -30.05 27.61 -4.39
C LYS A 460 -29.26 28.00 -5.63
N HIS A 461 -29.10 27.06 -6.56
CA HIS A 461 -28.28 27.28 -7.76
C HIS A 461 -28.98 28.21 -8.75
N ALA A 462 -28.20 29.12 -9.31
CA ALA A 462 -28.70 30.12 -10.27
C ALA A 462 -28.66 29.63 -11.72
N ASP A 463 -27.83 28.63 -12.03
CA ASP A 463 -27.65 28.04 -13.34
C ASP A 463 -27.13 26.59 -13.22
N GLY A 464 -26.95 25.94 -14.38
CA GLY A 464 -26.39 24.60 -14.47
C GLY A 464 -27.39 23.49 -14.15
N GLU A 465 -26.86 22.31 -13.82
CA GLU A 465 -27.65 21.08 -13.69
C GLU A 465 -28.61 21.09 -12.48
N PHE A 466 -28.34 21.93 -11.50
CA PHE A 466 -29.14 22.10 -10.28
C PHE A 466 -29.93 23.41 -10.27
N GLU A 467 -30.04 24.11 -11.40
CA GLU A 467 -30.73 25.41 -11.49
C GLU A 467 -32.09 25.39 -10.78
N GLY A 468 -32.27 26.30 -9.83
CA GLY A 468 -33.50 26.44 -9.04
C GLY A 468 -33.66 25.46 -7.88
N LEU A 469 -32.76 24.48 -7.71
CA LEU A 469 -32.77 23.50 -6.61
C LEU A 469 -31.80 23.91 -5.49
N TYR A 470 -32.10 23.45 -4.27
CA TYR A 470 -31.26 23.62 -3.09
C TYR A 470 -30.31 22.43 -2.89
N THR A 471 -29.04 22.71 -2.58
CA THR A 471 -28.02 21.73 -2.17
C THR A 471 -27.10 22.34 -1.10
N GLY A 472 -26.06 21.60 -0.70
CA GLY A 472 -24.89 22.09 0.01
C GLY A 472 -23.93 22.83 -0.92
N LEU A 473 -22.81 23.31 -0.37
CA LEU A 473 -21.76 23.95 -1.16
C LEU A 473 -20.94 22.90 -1.91
N ILE A 474 -21.20 22.74 -3.21
CA ILE A 474 -20.53 21.75 -4.07
C ILE A 474 -19.27 22.33 -4.69
N THR A 475 -18.19 21.56 -4.62
CA THR A 475 -16.90 21.90 -5.23
C THR A 475 -16.33 20.67 -5.94
N GLU A 476 -16.00 20.79 -7.22
CA GLU A 476 -15.22 19.74 -7.90
C GLU A 476 -13.84 19.60 -7.27
N VAL A 477 -13.38 18.38 -7.04
CA VAL A 477 -12.02 18.07 -6.57
C VAL A 477 -11.08 18.12 -7.78
N CYS A 478 -10.10 19.01 -7.74
CA CYS A 478 -9.21 19.31 -8.84
C CYS A 478 -7.78 18.78 -8.59
N GLY A 479 -7.14 18.24 -9.62
CA GLY A 479 -5.71 17.96 -9.61
C GLY A 479 -5.28 17.08 -8.44
N ASP A 480 -4.34 17.60 -7.64
CA ASP A 480 -3.62 16.91 -6.56
C ASP A 480 -4.22 17.12 -5.15
N GLU A 481 -5.44 17.66 -5.07
CA GLU A 481 -6.08 17.94 -3.80
C GLU A 481 -6.97 16.79 -3.31
N THR A 482 -7.01 16.58 -2.00
CA THR A 482 -7.96 15.67 -1.35
C THR A 482 -9.39 16.25 -1.36
N PRO A 483 -10.44 15.42 -1.28
CA PRO A 483 -11.81 15.91 -1.14
C PRO A 483 -12.00 16.89 0.03
N ARG A 484 -11.28 16.67 1.14
CA ARG A 484 -11.27 17.61 2.27
C ARG A 484 -10.64 18.96 1.92
N GLN A 485 -9.54 18.98 1.15
CA GLN A 485 -8.94 20.23 0.67
C GLN A 485 -9.87 20.95 -0.31
N ALA A 486 -10.54 20.22 -1.21
CA ALA A 486 -11.55 20.78 -2.11
C ALA A 486 -12.73 21.38 -1.33
N ALA A 487 -13.24 20.70 -0.31
CA ALA A 487 -14.27 21.22 0.60
C ALA A 487 -13.85 22.55 1.23
N LEU A 488 -12.60 22.65 1.68
CA LEU A 488 -12.03 23.89 2.26
C LEU A 488 -11.74 24.97 1.22
N ARG A 489 -11.60 24.61 -0.07
CA ARG A 489 -11.34 25.53 -1.18
C ARG A 489 -12.62 26.15 -1.72
N GLY A 490 -13.61 25.32 -2.08
CA GLY A 490 -14.84 25.79 -2.69
C GLY A 490 -15.95 26.12 -1.69
N GLY A 491 -15.75 25.83 -0.41
CA GLY A 491 -16.23 26.69 0.67
C GLY A 491 -15.52 28.04 0.58
N LEU A 492 -16.01 28.91 -0.33
CA LEU A 492 -15.49 30.22 -0.73
C LEU A 492 -14.66 30.92 0.38
N CYS A 493 -13.58 31.62 0.01
CA CYS A 493 -12.83 32.61 0.83
C CYS A 493 -13.58 33.19 2.07
N PRO A 494 -14.85 33.64 1.94
CA PRO A 494 -15.80 33.87 3.03
C PRO A 494 -15.76 32.89 4.21
N LEU A 495 -15.92 31.57 4.02
CA LEU A 495 -16.00 30.56 5.10
C LEU A 495 -14.75 30.56 5.99
N ARG A 496 -13.56 30.70 5.41
CA ARG A 496 -12.30 30.71 6.18
C ARG A 496 -12.19 31.97 7.05
N GLU A 497 -12.57 33.12 6.52
CA GLU A 497 -12.64 34.38 7.27
C GLU A 497 -13.74 34.34 8.34
N LEU A 498 -14.88 33.74 8.02
CA LEU A 498 -16.04 33.60 8.90
C LEU A 498 -15.81 32.71 10.12
N LEU A 499 -15.01 31.67 9.89
CA LEU A 499 -14.61 30.70 10.89
C LEU A 499 -13.33 31.15 11.62
N GLY A 500 -12.85 32.38 11.35
CA GLY A 500 -11.78 33.04 12.07
C GLY A 500 -10.39 32.44 11.83
N ILE A 501 -10.14 31.88 10.64
CA ILE A 501 -8.91 31.13 10.33
C ILE A 501 -7.83 32.09 9.77
N PRO A 502 -6.71 32.30 10.49
CA PRO A 502 -5.57 33.03 9.93
C PRO A 502 -4.92 32.22 8.81
N THR A 503 -4.54 32.89 7.73
CA THR A 503 -3.72 32.30 6.66
C THR A 503 -2.41 31.75 7.26
N GLY A 504 -2.21 30.43 7.18
CA GLY A 504 -0.95 29.77 7.57
C GLY A 504 -0.90 29.10 8.95
N THR A 505 -2.02 28.92 9.65
CA THR A 505 -2.07 28.07 10.87
C THR A 505 -2.48 26.63 10.56
N ALA A 506 -2.01 25.67 11.35
CA ALA A 506 -2.29 24.24 11.15
C ALA A 506 -3.80 23.95 11.16
N ASP A 507 -4.23 23.19 10.16
CA ASP A 507 -5.59 22.90 9.67
C ASP A 507 -6.51 22.10 10.63
N ASN A 508 -6.13 22.03 11.92
CA ASN A 508 -6.73 21.16 12.94
C ASN A 508 -7.79 21.87 13.82
N SER A 509 -8.10 23.15 13.57
CA SER A 509 -9.12 23.90 14.33
C SER A 509 -10.54 23.77 13.79
N MET A 510 -10.76 23.03 12.69
CA MET A 510 -12.07 22.85 12.08
C MET A 510 -12.67 21.47 12.37
N HIS A 511 -13.93 21.45 12.81
CA HIS A 511 -14.77 20.26 12.86
C HIS A 511 -15.39 19.96 11.48
N LEU A 512 -14.58 19.99 10.42
CA LEU A 512 -15.01 19.51 9.10
C LEU A 512 -14.99 17.99 9.13
N ALA A 513 -16.16 17.36 9.12
CA ALA A 513 -16.31 15.91 9.20
C ALA A 513 -16.99 15.38 7.94
N GLU A 514 -16.32 14.44 7.26
CA GLU A 514 -16.92 13.65 6.19
C GLU A 514 -17.98 12.74 6.80
N ARG A 515 -19.20 12.78 6.27
CA ARG A 515 -20.35 12.02 6.77
C ARG A 515 -20.76 10.92 5.83
N ALA A 516 -20.58 11.15 4.54
CA ALA A 516 -20.89 10.15 3.54
C ALA A 516 -20.05 10.28 2.28
N LYS A 517 -20.03 9.18 1.54
CA LYS A 517 -19.48 9.11 0.20
C LYS A 517 -20.53 8.48 -0.71
N LEU A 518 -20.95 9.25 -1.70
CA LEU A 518 -21.98 8.89 -2.66
C LEU A 518 -21.33 8.61 -4.01
N ARG A 519 -21.82 7.59 -4.71
CA ARG A 519 -21.33 7.17 -6.03
C ARG A 519 -22.49 7.21 -7.00
N PHE A 520 -22.30 7.89 -8.13
CA PHE A 520 -23.35 8.14 -9.12
C PHE A 520 -22.91 7.69 -10.52
N THR A 521 -23.89 7.25 -11.30
CA THR A 521 -23.75 7.01 -12.73
C THR A 521 -24.74 7.88 -13.51
N GLY A 522 -24.37 8.32 -14.71
CA GLY A 522 -25.22 9.19 -15.55
C GLY A 522 -25.31 10.65 -15.11
N TRP A 523 -24.71 11.02 -13.96
CA TRP A 523 -24.36 12.41 -13.66
C TRP A 523 -23.01 12.69 -14.32
N LYS A 524 -23.00 13.46 -15.41
CA LYS A 524 -21.87 13.53 -16.36
C LYS A 524 -21.64 12.20 -17.11
N ASP A 525 -20.92 12.25 -18.21
CA ASP A 525 -20.65 11.08 -19.07
C ASP A 525 -19.64 10.08 -18.47
N VAL A 526 -19.35 10.19 -17.16
CA VAL A 526 -18.35 9.42 -16.41
C VAL A 526 -18.89 9.11 -15.01
N PRO A 527 -18.35 8.09 -14.30
CA PRO A 527 -18.68 7.88 -12.90
C PRO A 527 -18.41 9.14 -12.05
N VAL A 528 -19.25 9.42 -11.07
CA VAL A 528 -19.07 10.54 -10.15
C VAL A 528 -19.03 10.04 -8.72
N ILE A 529 -18.13 10.61 -7.93
CA ILE A 529 -18.02 10.40 -6.50
C ILE A 529 -18.24 11.74 -5.81
N GLU A 530 -19.17 11.80 -4.87
CA GLU A 530 -19.37 12.97 -4.03
C GLU A 530 -19.04 12.64 -2.58
N HIS A 531 -18.22 13.48 -1.98
CA HIS A 531 -17.86 13.43 -0.58
C HIS A 531 -18.68 14.48 0.19
N GLU A 532 -19.55 14.01 1.06
CA GLU A 532 -20.45 14.85 1.85
C GLU A 532 -19.79 15.22 3.18
N PHE A 533 -19.59 16.51 3.40
CA PHE A 533 -18.98 17.06 4.60
C PHE A 533 -19.96 17.91 5.39
N THR A 534 -19.79 17.91 6.71
CA THR A 534 -20.52 18.79 7.61
C THR A 534 -19.57 19.71 8.36
N VAL A 535 -20.01 20.94 8.60
CA VAL A 535 -19.34 21.93 9.45
C VAL A 535 -20.35 22.42 10.48
N SER A 536 -20.03 22.23 11.76
CA SER A 536 -20.83 22.80 12.84
C SER A 536 -20.58 24.32 12.94
N ALA A 537 -21.63 25.12 12.89
CA ALA A 537 -21.58 26.58 12.97
C ALA A 537 -22.64 27.12 13.96
N SER A 538 -22.37 28.28 14.57
CA SER A 538 -23.38 29.01 15.36
C SER A 538 -24.29 29.82 14.44
N SER A 539 -25.48 30.20 14.90
CA SER A 539 -26.40 31.08 14.14
C SER A 539 -25.75 32.41 13.74
N THR A 540 -24.95 33.01 14.62
CA THR A 540 -24.19 34.22 14.29
C THR A 540 -23.16 33.99 13.18
N SER A 541 -22.51 32.83 13.18
CA SER A 541 -21.61 32.45 12.09
C SER A 541 -22.41 32.29 10.80
N MET A 542 -23.50 31.50 10.78
CA MET A 542 -24.29 31.31 9.56
C MET A 542 -24.86 32.63 8.99
N ASP A 543 -25.34 33.53 9.85
CA ASP A 543 -25.77 34.88 9.43
C ASP A 543 -24.66 35.68 8.77
N THR A 544 -23.43 35.56 9.29
CA THR A 544 -22.27 36.22 8.70
C THR A 544 -21.99 35.60 7.33
N ALA A 545 -22.10 34.27 7.17
CA ALA A 545 -21.87 33.59 5.88
C ALA A 545 -22.83 34.11 4.81
N ILE A 546 -24.12 34.18 5.13
CA ILE A 546 -25.13 34.71 4.21
C ILE A 546 -24.82 36.13 3.80
N LYS A 547 -24.46 37.01 4.75
CA LYS A 547 -24.12 38.40 4.45
C LYS A 547 -22.93 38.50 3.49
N THR A 548 -21.88 37.71 3.74
CA THR A 548 -20.70 37.71 2.87
C THR A 548 -21.03 37.16 1.47
N PHE A 549 -21.81 36.09 1.37
CA PHE A 549 -22.30 35.56 0.08
C PHE A 549 -23.15 36.59 -0.68
N SER A 550 -24.07 37.24 0.02
CA SER A 550 -24.95 38.27 -0.54
C SER A 550 -24.16 39.48 -1.04
N SER A 551 -23.11 39.89 -0.33
CA SER A 551 -22.20 40.94 -0.77
C SER A 551 -21.37 40.53 -1.99
N ALA A 552 -20.86 39.29 -2.05
CA ALA A 552 -20.13 38.79 -3.21
C ALA A 552 -21.00 38.77 -4.49
N ARG A 553 -22.29 38.41 -4.35
CA ARG A 553 -23.29 38.44 -5.43
C ARG A 553 -23.47 39.80 -6.09
N GLN A 554 -23.23 40.91 -5.36
CA GLN A 554 -23.31 42.25 -5.93
C GLN A 554 -22.25 42.50 -7.02
N THR A 555 -21.18 41.70 -7.03
CA THR A 555 -20.08 41.79 -8.01
C THR A 555 -20.03 40.61 -8.99
N GLN A 556 -20.73 39.50 -8.69
CA GLN A 556 -20.83 38.30 -9.52
C GLN A 556 -22.27 37.77 -9.49
N SER A 557 -23.05 38.06 -10.53
CA SER A 557 -24.49 37.80 -10.57
C SER A 557 -24.87 36.32 -10.69
N ASN A 558 -23.92 35.44 -10.99
CA ASN A 558 -24.11 34.00 -11.19
C ASN A 558 -23.84 33.14 -9.94
N LEU A 559 -23.43 33.74 -8.81
CA LEU A 559 -23.28 33.00 -7.55
C LEU A 559 -24.64 32.46 -7.07
N PRO A 560 -24.73 31.33 -6.36
CA PRO A 560 -26.00 30.82 -5.82
C PRO A 560 -26.54 31.68 -4.66
N GLU A 561 -27.85 31.57 -4.36
CA GLU A 561 -28.49 32.24 -3.23
C GLU A 561 -28.43 31.35 -1.99
N MET A 562 -28.04 31.89 -0.84
CA MET A 562 -27.89 31.11 0.40
C MET A 562 -29.00 31.44 1.39
N GLU A 563 -29.63 30.42 1.96
CA GLU A 563 -30.76 30.54 2.88
C GLU A 563 -30.60 29.59 4.07
N ILE A 564 -31.08 30.00 5.26
CA ILE A 564 -31.13 29.15 6.46
C ILE A 564 -32.53 28.57 6.59
N PHE A 565 -32.59 27.26 6.83
CA PHE A 565 -33.80 26.54 7.15
C PHE A 565 -33.69 25.93 8.53
N ARG A 566 -34.80 25.90 9.28
CA ARG A 566 -34.95 24.97 10.39
C ARG A 566 -35.03 23.55 9.82
N TRP A 567 -34.51 22.56 10.54
CA TRP A 567 -34.42 21.18 10.04
C TRP A 567 -35.79 20.59 9.63
N ASN A 568 -36.86 21.00 10.31
CA ASN A 568 -38.24 20.59 10.01
C ASN A 568 -38.90 21.39 8.87
N GLU A 569 -38.24 22.42 8.36
CA GLU A 569 -38.71 23.33 7.31
C GLU A 569 -37.88 23.20 6.01
N ILE A 570 -36.97 22.23 5.96
CA ILE A 570 -36.13 21.97 4.78
C ILE A 570 -37.04 21.65 3.57
N PRO A 571 -36.86 22.36 2.43
CA PRO A 571 -37.71 22.18 1.26
C PRO A 571 -37.25 20.98 0.42
N TYR A 572 -37.40 19.77 0.95
CA TYR A 572 -36.97 18.52 0.33
C TYR A 572 -37.51 18.30 -1.10
N ASP A 573 -38.69 18.85 -1.42
CA ASP A 573 -39.26 18.78 -2.77
C ASP A 573 -38.53 19.65 -3.81
N ALA A 574 -37.77 20.64 -3.36
CA ALA A 574 -36.94 21.53 -4.17
C ALA A 574 -35.45 21.15 -4.13
N MET A 575 -35.15 19.88 -3.84
CA MET A 575 -33.79 19.33 -3.79
C MET A 575 -33.61 18.22 -4.83
N PRO A 576 -32.36 17.94 -5.25
CA PRO A 576 -32.00 16.68 -5.91
C PRO A 576 -32.50 15.46 -5.12
N ALA A 577 -32.77 14.36 -5.85
CA ALA A 577 -33.39 13.17 -5.26
C ALA A 577 -32.52 12.48 -4.20
N ASP A 578 -31.21 12.52 -4.42
CA ASP A 578 -30.15 12.09 -3.51
C ASP A 578 -30.08 12.94 -2.25
N ASP A 579 -29.96 14.27 -2.38
CA ASP A 579 -29.97 15.19 -1.22
C ASP A 579 -31.25 15.02 -0.38
N ARG A 580 -32.40 14.87 -1.05
CA ARG A 580 -33.70 14.59 -0.41
C ARG A 580 -33.66 13.34 0.45
N HIS A 581 -32.99 12.30 -0.04
CA HIS A 581 -32.87 11.03 0.68
C HIS A 581 -31.84 11.14 1.81
N TRP A 582 -30.74 11.85 1.58
CA TRP A 582 -29.53 11.73 2.38
C TRP A 582 -29.37 12.78 3.47
N TYR A 583 -29.86 14.01 3.26
CA TYR A 583 -29.77 15.05 4.28
C TYR A 583 -30.45 14.67 5.61
N PRO A 584 -31.62 14.00 5.64
CA PRO A 584 -32.18 13.51 6.88
C PRO A 584 -31.21 12.61 7.66
N GLU A 585 -30.54 11.68 6.96
CA GLU A 585 -29.57 10.77 7.59
C GLU A 585 -28.33 11.50 8.08
N VAL A 586 -27.81 12.46 7.30
CA VAL A 586 -26.67 13.28 7.71
C VAL A 586 -27.01 14.10 8.97
N LEU A 587 -28.19 14.72 9.02
CA LEU A 587 -28.63 15.50 10.18
C LEU A 587 -28.81 14.64 11.43
N ASP A 588 -29.32 13.42 11.28
CA ASP A 588 -29.41 12.45 12.39
C ASP A 588 -28.02 12.05 12.89
N ILE A 589 -27.05 11.78 12.01
CA ILE A 589 -25.65 11.49 12.38
C ILE A 589 -25.06 12.67 13.18
N VAL A 590 -25.27 13.91 12.74
CA VAL A 590 -24.74 15.08 13.45
C VAL A 590 -25.43 15.25 14.82
N ARG A 591 -26.74 14.98 14.91
CA ARG A 591 -27.50 15.01 16.17
C ARG A 591 -26.97 13.97 17.17
N GLU A 592 -26.80 12.73 16.73
CA GLU A 592 -26.25 11.63 17.55
C GLU A 592 -24.85 11.98 18.05
N ALA A 593 -23.98 12.47 17.17
CA ALA A 593 -22.63 12.86 17.50
C ALA A 593 -22.55 13.89 18.64
N LYS A 594 -23.47 14.86 18.64
CA LYS A 594 -23.56 15.86 19.70
C LYS A 594 -24.08 15.29 21.02
N GLN A 595 -25.04 14.37 20.98
CA GLN A 595 -25.58 13.72 22.18
C GLN A 595 -24.49 12.92 22.91
N GLU A 596 -23.65 12.20 22.17
CA GLU A 596 -22.51 11.46 22.73
C GLU A 596 -21.45 12.38 23.37
N ALA A 597 -21.14 13.50 22.73
CA ALA A 597 -20.22 14.50 23.30
C ALA A 597 -20.76 15.11 24.60
N ASN A 598 -22.07 15.37 24.67
CA ASN A 598 -22.74 15.87 25.88
C ASN A 598 -22.81 14.80 26.99
N ALA A 599 -22.98 13.53 26.65
CA ALA A 599 -22.96 12.43 27.62
C ALA A 599 -21.56 12.24 28.24
N THR A 600 -20.51 12.36 27.42
CA THR A 600 -19.10 12.22 27.83
C THR A 600 -18.66 13.36 28.76
N THR A 601 -19.17 14.57 28.54
CA THR A 601 -18.88 15.75 29.38
C THR A 601 -19.61 15.73 30.73
N ASN A 602 -20.83 15.20 30.80
CA ASN A 602 -21.59 15.07 32.04
C ASN A 602 -21.07 13.96 32.99
N GLY A 603 -20.22 13.05 32.52
CA GLY A 603 -19.60 11.99 33.34
C GLY A 603 -18.38 12.42 34.18
N LYS A 604 -17.87 13.66 34.01
CA LYS A 604 -16.74 14.20 34.78
C LYS A 604 -17.21 15.38 35.64
N ASN A 605 -17.36 15.13 36.95
CA ASN A 605 -17.83 16.10 37.95
C ASN A 605 -17.19 17.49 37.84
N GLY A 606 -18.06 18.51 37.74
CA GLY A 606 -17.99 19.75 38.52
C GLY A 606 -16.73 20.60 38.42
N GLY A 607 -16.49 21.23 37.26
CA GLY A 607 -15.51 22.31 37.14
C GLY A 607 -15.74 23.09 35.85
N ARG A 608 -16.05 24.38 35.97
CA ARG A 608 -16.38 25.30 34.88
C ARG A 608 -15.28 25.34 33.82
N TRP A 609 -15.42 24.55 32.76
CA TRP A 609 -14.58 24.60 31.57
C TRP A 609 -15.17 25.62 30.58
N ARG A 610 -14.42 26.69 30.30
CA ARG A 610 -14.53 27.47 29.07
C ARG A 610 -13.41 26.99 28.15
N GLY A 611 -13.75 26.48 26.98
CA GLY A 611 -12.80 26.28 25.87
C GLY A 611 -12.50 24.83 25.50
N ASN A 612 -12.69 24.58 24.19
CA ASN A 612 -12.26 23.44 23.37
C ASN A 612 -12.89 22.07 23.61
N TRP A 613 -13.63 21.64 22.58
CA TRP A 613 -13.98 20.27 22.26
C TRP A 613 -12.73 19.39 22.35
N SER A 614 -12.69 18.50 23.34
CA SER A 614 -11.63 17.51 23.47
C SER A 614 -11.74 16.45 22.36
N SER A 615 -10.58 16.04 21.87
CA SER A 615 -10.27 15.11 20.77
C SER A 615 -10.90 13.69 20.84
N GLY A 616 -11.80 13.41 21.78
CA GLY A 616 -12.26 12.06 22.12
C GLY A 616 -13.58 11.60 21.47
N CYS A 617 -14.28 12.43 20.70
CA CYS A 617 -15.56 12.08 20.05
C CYS A 617 -15.45 11.95 18.51
N LEU A 618 -14.24 11.77 17.97
CA LEU A 618 -13.95 11.89 16.53
C LEU A 618 -14.24 10.63 15.68
N SER A 619 -14.71 9.51 16.24
CA SER A 619 -14.91 8.26 15.49
C SER A 619 -16.36 7.97 15.07
N LEU A 620 -17.17 8.99 14.84
CA LEU A 620 -18.59 8.81 14.50
C LEU A 620 -18.81 8.67 12.98
N MET A 621 -19.00 7.40 12.60
CA MET A 621 -19.60 6.83 11.38
C MET A 621 -19.57 7.71 10.12
N THR A 622 -18.69 7.37 9.18
CA THR A 622 -18.96 7.56 7.75
C THR A 622 -19.93 6.47 7.30
N LYS A 623 -21.08 6.86 6.73
CA LYS A 623 -21.94 5.92 6.00
C LYS A 623 -21.57 5.96 4.52
N GLU A 624 -21.15 4.83 3.96
CA GLU A 624 -21.04 4.67 2.52
C GLU A 624 -22.37 4.16 1.96
N ALA A 625 -22.93 4.86 0.98
CA ALA A 625 -24.18 4.47 0.33
C ALA A 625 -23.99 4.41 -1.18
N TRP A 626 -24.43 3.31 -1.78
CA TRP A 626 -24.56 3.16 -3.23
C TRP A 626 -26.00 3.44 -3.61
N LEU A 627 -26.25 4.61 -4.20
CA LEU A 627 -27.56 4.95 -4.73
C LEU A 627 -27.55 4.64 -6.23
N ASP A 628 -28.07 3.47 -6.59
CA ASP A 628 -28.42 3.12 -7.97
C ASP A 628 -29.65 3.95 -8.38
N THR A 629 -29.45 5.26 -8.50
CA THR A 629 -30.43 6.15 -9.09
C THR A 629 -30.40 5.86 -10.59
N LYS A 630 -31.55 5.47 -11.14
CA LYS A 630 -31.75 5.43 -12.60
C LYS A 630 -31.14 6.70 -13.21
N PRO A 631 -30.56 6.64 -14.43
CA PRO A 631 -29.95 7.80 -15.07
C PRO A 631 -30.84 9.01 -14.87
N ARG A 632 -30.27 10.17 -14.51
CA ARG A 632 -30.97 11.46 -14.35
C ARG A 632 -31.84 11.73 -15.58
N GLN A 633 -33.02 11.11 -15.63
CA GLN A 633 -33.96 11.22 -16.73
C GLN A 633 -34.70 12.52 -16.49
N PHE A 634 -34.07 13.61 -16.90
CA PHE A 634 -34.85 14.72 -17.39
C PHE A 634 -35.54 14.21 -18.64
N GLY A 635 -36.84 13.93 -18.52
CA GLY A 635 -37.70 13.83 -19.68
C GLY A 635 -37.52 15.09 -20.54
N PRO A 636 -37.68 15.01 -21.87
CA PRO A 636 -37.59 16.18 -22.71
C PRO A 636 -38.63 17.19 -22.21
N MET A 637 -38.19 18.41 -21.88
CA MET A 637 -39.12 19.52 -21.72
C MET A 637 -39.80 19.72 -23.08
N ASP A 638 -41.10 19.44 -23.13
CA ASP A 638 -41.94 19.90 -24.23
C ASP A 638 -41.82 21.43 -24.34
N SER A 639 -41.63 21.86 -25.58
CA SER A 639 -41.40 23.24 -26.06
C SER A 639 -42.35 24.30 -25.54
#